data_AF-A0A5B0HHU3-F1
#
_entry.id   AF-A0A5B0HHU3-F1
#
_cell.length_a   1.000
_cell.length_b   1.000
_cell.length_c   1.000
_cell.angle_alpha   90.00
_cell.angle_beta   90.00
_cell.angle_gamma   90.00
#
_symmetry.space_group_name_H-M   'P 1'
#
loop_
_entity.id
_entity.type
_entity.pdbx_description
1 polymer ?
#
loop_
_entity_poly.entity_id
_entity_poly.type
_entity_poly.pdbx_seq_one_letter_code
_entity_poly.pdbx_strand_id
1 'polypeptide(L)'
;MAHRLLGTFPRCRQLLFDDSEAAALFSGQRRRERHVCQHVRRVCAVEQRVGFPDRCELRRSGRNTGNATAKPDGSHHAASCAAVAMEHGASDGSTRERRVYGGSQVEPWRAVVRQAHQRWRNTNDTAIRQRGPCGNDAGKRNGSIRRQPAADFVKLLRVGQPETKRRTAVDQKSQFHSQRRKTMKILGRTQVYLFLVSVMMVFGLSACGGDQQGASDATSVMQAAANSANVSPSLDASSQTQAQTSIALPPMGWASWNAYGCNISEDLVKTAADVISGGLKKDGALRKAGYNYINVDDCWFAPNRDAQGNLVADPVKFPSGIKALADYVHARGLKFGIYEVPAAETCAQRNNLYPGHTNPMGSLGHEAQDANTFASWGVDYVKYDWCSPDGTTDDQVAGFQKMRDALNSAGAAMNRPIVYSINPNSFHVDKTGRSYDWGQVADLWRTTEDITYDTGTPGHQSTPDFSRIVNQNFYGNLFPEAQHTGAYNDADMMLAGFGLTAAQDQTHMSLWAISGAPLILGVDLTTPLSAATMDTLTNPEVLAVDQDPRGLQAIRVAVPQNGLGVWAKLLSGQGRRAVVLLNTTGSAAAITVNWKDLGLDPAASADVRDIWAHKDLGSHTSGYTVPAVPAGGSVMLAIVGTDDASKVQVTKPMSHEDGVARYTVNATTGGYIDVTYRNNGKSAVKVSLILNESVLTTIQLPITTGQSQGTVTVYMPFVPGSNKLTFVLPGKGGRAPSIGKVTLIAAPQPALPPVIYEAESPTNIIQDASVQACNICSGHEKVGNFVNSDSSLQFNGIVAAADGNYAVPVVYISADDGGGQPRAMNVSVNNGPPIAVQFPGEGTWDFPILSSVQVVVPLKAGVANTIKFSMVSGNYGPDIDGLGEAVSQPVSQPVKQ
;
A
#
# COMPACT_ATOMS: atom_id res chain seq x y z
N MET A 1 36.08 70.61 13.32
CA MET A 1 36.47 69.32 12.71
C MET A 1 35.62 68.22 13.33
N ALA A 2 35.05 67.25 12.61
CA ALA A 2 34.17 67.28 11.41
C ALA A 2 34.00 65.81 10.95
N HIS A 3 32.84 65.30 10.52
CA HIS A 3 31.51 65.89 10.28
C HIS A 3 30.40 65.29 11.18
N ARG A 4 29.31 66.05 11.36
CA ARG A 4 27.98 65.62 11.83
C ARG A 4 26.93 66.14 10.84
N LEU A 5 25.73 65.57 10.88
CA LEU A 5 24.35 66.11 10.68
C LEU A 5 23.43 64.85 10.62
N LEU A 6 22.34 64.66 11.37
CA LEU A 6 21.10 65.44 11.54
C LEU A 6 20.31 65.58 10.21
N GLY A 7 19.00 65.28 10.14
CA GLY A 7 18.07 64.70 11.12
C GLY A 7 16.59 64.92 10.75
N THR A 8 15.66 64.39 11.57
CA THR A 8 14.23 64.79 11.74
C THR A 8 13.22 64.80 10.57
N PHE A 9 12.01 64.29 10.84
CA PHE A 9 10.77 64.46 10.05
C PHE A 9 10.28 65.93 9.99
N PRO A 10 9.39 66.25 9.03
CA PRO A 10 8.03 66.68 9.42
C PRO A 10 6.87 66.03 8.62
N ARG A 11 5.62 66.41 8.95
CA ARG A 11 4.32 65.93 8.41
C ARG A 11 3.67 66.95 7.43
N CYS A 12 2.44 66.63 6.95
CA CYS A 12 1.48 67.47 6.20
C CYS A 12 1.77 67.58 4.68
N ARG A 13 0.80 67.73 3.74
CA ARG A 13 -0.69 67.90 3.67
C ARG A 13 -1.16 67.43 2.26
N GLN A 14 -2.43 67.27 1.83
CA GLN A 14 -3.74 66.85 2.40
C GLN A 14 -4.81 66.90 1.28
N LEU A 15 -5.64 65.84 1.11
CA LEU A 15 -6.79 65.73 0.15
C LEU A 15 -6.38 65.77 -1.35
N LEU A 16 -7.11 65.18 -2.32
CA LEU A 16 -8.57 65.12 -2.57
C LEU A 16 -9.06 63.76 -3.10
N PHE A 17 -10.38 63.53 -2.96
CA PHE A 17 -11.19 62.64 -3.82
C PHE A 17 -11.82 63.49 -4.93
N ASP A 18 -12.13 62.89 -6.09
CA ASP A 18 -13.41 63.12 -6.78
C ASP A 18 -13.79 61.90 -7.66
N ASP A 19 -15.07 61.78 -8.03
CA ASP A 19 -15.71 60.56 -8.55
C ASP A 19 -16.32 60.72 -9.97
N SER A 20 -16.67 59.58 -10.62
CA SER A 20 -17.59 59.45 -11.79
C SER A 20 -17.14 60.06 -13.14
N GLU A 21 -17.59 59.67 -14.35
CA GLU A 21 -18.27 58.47 -14.92
C GLU A 21 -17.72 58.31 -16.40
N ALA A 22 -18.20 57.52 -17.38
CA ALA A 22 -19.49 56.86 -17.55
C ALA A 22 -19.51 55.56 -18.40
N ALA A 23 -20.67 54.89 -18.33
CA ALA A 23 -21.33 54.02 -19.33
C ALA A 23 -21.11 54.34 -20.84
N ALA A 24 -21.32 53.44 -21.81
CA ALA A 24 -21.53 51.97 -21.83
C ALA A 24 -21.60 51.45 -23.30
N LEU A 25 -21.55 50.12 -23.52
CA LEU A 25 -22.43 49.42 -24.48
C LEU A 25 -22.49 47.88 -24.29
N PHE A 26 -23.60 47.30 -24.74
CA PHE A 26 -24.10 45.91 -24.56
C PHE A 26 -23.55 44.92 -25.62
N SER A 27 -23.75 43.59 -25.58
CA SER A 27 -23.94 42.57 -24.51
C SER A 27 -24.20 41.18 -25.13
N GLY A 28 -23.92 40.08 -24.42
CA GLY A 28 -24.48 38.73 -24.73
C GLY A 28 -23.62 37.57 -24.23
N GLN A 29 -24.11 36.53 -23.53
CA GLN A 29 -25.46 36.29 -22.97
C GLN A 29 -25.35 35.59 -21.58
N ARG A 30 -26.47 35.49 -20.85
CA ARG A 30 -26.58 35.06 -19.43
C ARG A 30 -26.71 33.52 -19.31
N ARG A 31 -26.30 32.77 -18.27
CA ARG A 31 -26.22 32.95 -16.78
C ARG A 31 -27.56 32.84 -16.02
N ARG A 32 -27.72 31.77 -15.23
CA ARG A 32 -28.40 31.70 -13.90
C ARG A 32 -27.67 30.62 -13.08
N GLU A 33 -27.21 30.75 -11.83
CA GLU A 33 -27.56 31.55 -10.62
C GLU A 33 -28.70 30.96 -9.76
N ARG A 34 -28.69 31.01 -8.41
CA ARG A 34 -27.65 31.40 -7.39
C ARG A 34 -28.07 30.92 -5.99
N HIS A 35 -27.15 30.94 -5.01
CA HIS A 35 -27.26 31.45 -3.61
C HIS A 35 -26.02 30.94 -2.80
N VAL A 36 -25.10 31.69 -2.16
CA VAL A 36 -24.93 33.09 -1.67
C VAL A 36 -25.43 33.38 -0.25
N CYS A 37 -24.50 33.48 0.72
CA CYS A 37 -24.19 34.73 1.45
C CYS A 37 -22.86 34.68 2.26
N GLN A 38 -22.21 35.84 2.42
CA GLN A 38 -21.09 36.15 3.34
C GLN A 38 -21.45 37.42 4.14
N HIS A 39 -20.76 37.73 5.25
CA HIS A 39 -20.53 39.11 5.73
C HIS A 39 -19.27 39.22 6.65
N VAL A 40 -18.84 40.45 6.97
CA VAL A 40 -17.39 40.81 7.07
C VAL A 40 -17.04 41.86 8.15
N ARG A 41 -15.92 41.64 8.90
CA ARG A 41 -15.02 42.57 9.67
C ARG A 41 -15.56 43.59 10.69
N ARG A 42 -14.78 43.80 11.78
CA ARG A 42 -14.26 45.12 12.24
C ARG A 42 -13.10 45.01 13.25
N VAL A 43 -12.40 46.13 13.52
CA VAL A 43 -11.09 46.20 14.23
C VAL A 43 -10.95 47.47 15.08
N CYS A 44 -10.32 47.35 16.27
CA CYS A 44 -9.64 48.37 17.13
C CYS A 44 -10.38 49.53 17.88
N ALA A 45 -10.23 49.48 19.22
CA ALA A 45 -9.51 50.45 20.09
C ALA A 45 -10.24 51.50 20.98
N VAL A 46 -9.47 51.97 21.99
CA VAL A 46 -9.69 52.99 23.05
C VAL A 46 -10.49 52.49 24.29
N GLU A 47 -9.89 52.13 25.44
CA GLU A 47 -9.11 52.86 26.50
C GLU A 47 -10.00 53.54 27.60
N GLN A 48 -9.70 53.59 28.92
CA GLN A 48 -8.49 53.29 29.75
C GLN A 48 -8.86 52.76 31.16
N ARG A 49 -7.91 52.09 31.89
CA ARG A 49 -7.23 52.63 33.12
C ARG A 49 -6.32 51.64 33.90
N VAL A 50 -5.04 52.03 34.04
CA VAL A 50 -4.11 51.84 35.20
C VAL A 50 -3.61 50.43 35.62
N GLY A 51 -2.26 50.25 35.68
CA GLY A 51 -1.59 49.35 36.65
C GLY A 51 -0.39 48.49 36.15
N PHE A 52 0.84 48.81 36.57
CA PHE A 52 2.11 48.04 36.41
C PHE A 52 2.69 47.73 37.84
N PRO A 53 3.83 47.01 38.07
CA PRO A 53 4.84 46.39 37.16
C PRO A 53 5.13 44.88 37.52
N ASP A 54 6.23 44.16 37.19
CA ASP A 54 7.46 44.38 36.36
C ASP A 54 7.94 43.09 35.63
N ARG A 55 9.18 42.57 35.88
CA ARG A 55 9.93 41.56 35.08
C ARG A 55 10.98 40.76 35.88
N CYS A 56 11.49 39.67 35.27
CA CYS A 56 12.89 39.16 35.18
C CYS A 56 12.84 37.62 34.99
N GLU A 57 13.46 36.92 34.02
CA GLU A 57 14.68 37.05 33.18
C GLU A 57 16.02 36.66 33.87
N LEU A 58 16.78 35.73 33.23
CA LEU A 58 18.22 35.31 33.37
C LEU A 58 18.36 33.77 33.09
N ARG A 59 19.49 33.17 32.64
CA ARG A 59 20.48 33.51 31.58
C ARG A 59 21.34 32.26 31.18
N ARG A 60 22.19 32.37 30.16
CA ARG A 60 23.06 31.29 29.58
C ARG A 60 24.44 31.11 30.28
N SER A 61 24.94 29.87 30.39
CA SER A 61 26.35 29.40 30.19
C SER A 61 26.51 27.91 30.64
N GLY A 62 27.57 27.13 30.33
CA GLY A 62 28.62 27.28 29.31
C GLY A 62 29.96 26.53 29.59
N ARG A 63 30.19 25.39 28.90
CA ARG A 63 31.48 24.63 28.69
C ARG A 63 32.22 23.92 29.86
N ASN A 64 32.66 22.70 29.54
CA ASN A 64 33.90 21.96 29.89
C ASN A 64 34.52 22.02 31.29
N THR A 65 34.50 20.89 32.00
CA THR A 65 35.64 20.04 32.48
C THR A 65 35.04 18.89 33.31
N GLY A 66 35.65 17.72 33.55
CA GLY A 66 36.94 17.14 33.17
C GLY A 66 36.96 15.64 33.57
N ASN A 67 38.11 14.95 33.47
CA ASN A 67 38.23 13.52 33.81
C ASN A 67 38.00 13.22 35.31
N ALA A 68 37.36 12.09 35.65
CA ALA A 68 37.93 11.10 36.60
C ALA A 68 37.14 9.77 36.65
N THR A 69 37.90 8.69 36.80
CA THR A 69 37.53 7.30 37.08
C THR A 69 36.82 7.07 38.42
N ALA A 70 35.85 6.13 38.48
CA ALA A 70 35.90 4.97 39.42
C ALA A 70 34.71 3.98 39.27
N LYS A 71 35.01 2.68 39.42
CA LYS A 71 34.14 1.60 39.95
C LYS A 71 34.64 1.27 41.40
N PRO A 72 34.02 0.38 42.21
CA PRO A 72 32.76 -0.38 42.08
C PRO A 72 31.77 0.09 43.21
N ASP A 73 30.89 -0.65 43.92
CA ASP A 73 30.65 -2.10 44.12
C ASP A 73 29.28 -2.39 44.80
N GLY A 74 28.90 -3.68 44.91
CA GLY A 74 27.81 -4.24 45.76
C GLY A 74 26.37 -3.99 45.28
N SER A 75 25.45 -4.97 45.12
CA SER A 75 24.94 -6.01 46.06
C SER A 75 24.35 -5.41 47.35
N HIS A 76 23.08 -5.66 47.74
CA HIS A 76 22.41 -6.96 47.89
C HIS A 76 20.86 -6.92 47.74
N HIS A 77 20.28 -8.13 47.82
CA HIS A 77 18.90 -8.58 48.13
C HIS A 77 17.84 -7.51 48.49
N ALA A 78 16.59 -7.56 48.00
CA ALA A 78 15.63 -8.67 47.90
C ALA A 78 15.09 -9.19 49.26
N ALA A 79 13.98 -8.60 49.73
CA ALA A 79 13.04 -9.23 50.66
C ALA A 79 11.65 -8.59 50.56
N SER A 80 10.60 -9.38 50.76
CA SER A 80 9.19 -8.97 50.72
C SER A 80 8.53 -9.09 52.10
N CYS A 81 7.68 -8.13 52.47
CA CYS A 81 6.49 -8.24 53.35
C CYS A 81 5.95 -6.83 53.64
N ALA A 82 4.71 -6.55 54.06
CA ALA A 82 3.38 -7.17 53.99
C ALA A 82 2.54 -6.52 55.12
N ALA A 83 1.57 -5.67 54.77
CA ALA A 83 0.41 -5.19 55.57
C ALA A 83 0.60 -4.53 56.96
N VAL A 84 -0.31 -3.59 57.31
CA VAL A 84 -1.11 -3.54 58.58
C VAL A 84 -2.00 -2.26 58.65
N ALA A 85 -3.21 -2.40 59.20
CA ALA A 85 -4.14 -1.43 59.87
C ALA A 85 -4.26 0.05 59.36
N MET A 86 -5.45 0.51 58.90
CA MET A 86 -6.60 1.09 59.66
C MET A 86 -6.36 2.49 60.26
N GLU A 87 -7.27 3.45 60.00
CA GLU A 87 -8.24 3.93 61.01
C GLU A 87 -9.40 4.80 60.45
N HIS A 88 -10.27 5.28 61.34
CA HIS A 88 -11.66 5.73 61.10
C HIS A 88 -11.87 7.13 60.47
N GLY A 89 -13.05 7.33 59.87
CA GLY A 89 -13.65 8.65 59.63
C GLY A 89 -15.06 8.57 59.02
N ALA A 90 -16.11 8.85 59.79
CA ALA A 90 -17.50 8.82 59.31
C ALA A 90 -18.38 9.88 60.00
N SER A 91 -19.24 10.56 59.24
CA SER A 91 -20.32 11.41 59.75
C SER A 91 -21.45 11.57 58.74
N ASP A 92 -22.68 11.32 59.18
CA ASP A 92 -23.95 11.60 58.50
C ASP A 92 -24.46 13.02 58.86
N GLY A 93 -25.43 13.58 58.13
CA GLY A 93 -26.07 14.85 58.50
C GLY A 93 -26.83 15.58 57.38
N SER A 94 -28.11 15.26 57.18
CA SER A 94 -28.99 15.99 56.24
C SER A 94 -29.58 17.30 56.82
N THR A 95 -29.94 18.27 55.96
CA THR A 95 -31.22 19.03 56.06
C THR A 95 -31.52 19.90 54.83
N ARG A 96 -32.75 20.45 54.75
CA ARG A 96 -33.31 21.27 53.65
C ARG A 96 -33.36 22.75 54.04
N GLU A 97 -33.46 23.66 53.06
CA GLU A 97 -34.71 24.42 52.86
C GLU A 97 -34.86 25.13 51.50
N ARG A 98 -36.01 25.79 51.28
CA ARG A 98 -36.44 26.41 50.01
C ARG A 98 -36.46 27.94 50.10
N ARG A 99 -36.50 28.61 48.95
CA ARG A 99 -37.20 29.90 48.81
C ARG A 99 -37.94 29.97 47.46
N VAL A 100 -39.10 30.63 47.41
CA VAL A 100 -40.04 30.60 46.27
C VAL A 100 -40.66 31.99 46.02
N TYR A 101 -40.64 32.40 44.75
CA TYR A 101 -41.52 33.33 44.03
C TYR A 101 -41.35 32.95 42.53
N GLY A 102 -42.33 32.86 41.61
CA GLY A 102 -43.75 33.26 41.59
C GLY A 102 -43.97 34.41 40.57
N GLY A 103 -44.73 34.29 39.48
CA GLY A 103 -45.49 33.18 38.87
C GLY A 103 -46.34 33.63 37.65
N SER A 104 -47.24 32.77 37.11
CA SER A 104 -48.26 33.03 36.04
C SER A 104 -47.71 33.17 34.57
N GLN A 105 -48.37 32.81 33.44
CA GLN A 105 -49.59 32.06 33.00
C GLN A 105 -49.19 31.22 31.75
N VAL A 106 -49.67 30.02 31.37
CA VAL A 106 -51.00 29.37 31.17
C VAL A 106 -51.68 29.62 29.80
N GLU A 107 -51.86 28.52 29.03
CA GLU A 107 -52.70 28.29 27.82
C GLU A 107 -52.29 28.88 26.42
N PRO A 108 -52.76 28.30 25.27
CA PRO A 108 -51.90 28.08 24.08
C PRO A 108 -52.52 28.46 22.71
N TRP A 109 -51.80 28.18 21.60
CA TRP A 109 -52.33 28.33 20.23
C TRP A 109 -51.98 27.19 19.25
N ARG A 110 -53.03 26.53 18.72
CA ARG A 110 -53.02 25.73 17.48
C ARG A 110 -53.98 26.37 16.46
N ALA A 111 -53.53 27.30 15.60
CA ALA A 111 -54.46 27.92 14.61
C ALA A 111 -53.90 28.45 13.27
N VAL A 112 -52.67 28.10 12.86
CA VAL A 112 -52.15 28.35 11.49
C VAL A 112 -51.44 27.09 11.01
N VAL A 113 -52.10 26.00 10.57
CA VAL A 113 -53.24 25.85 9.64
C VAL A 113 -52.88 26.14 8.16
N ARG A 114 -52.44 25.05 7.50
CA ARG A 114 -52.81 24.63 6.13
C ARG A 114 -52.56 25.61 4.97
N GLN A 115 -51.32 25.68 4.45
CA GLN A 115 -51.12 26.05 3.03
C GLN A 115 -49.86 25.50 2.31
N ALA A 116 -49.49 24.23 2.53
CA ALA A 116 -48.37 23.61 1.79
C ALA A 116 -48.61 22.17 1.26
N HIS A 117 -49.70 21.50 1.62
CA HIS A 117 -49.80 20.03 1.42
C HIS A 117 -51.13 19.53 0.84
N GLN A 118 -51.74 20.29 -0.09
CA GLN A 118 -52.94 19.83 -0.80
C GLN A 118 -53.12 20.46 -2.20
N ARG A 119 -52.21 20.14 -3.14
CA ARG A 119 -52.42 20.44 -4.57
C ARG A 119 -51.97 19.37 -5.57
N TRP A 120 -51.81 18.12 -5.14
CA TRP A 120 -51.67 16.98 -6.07
C TRP A 120 -52.34 15.66 -5.61
N ARG A 121 -53.64 15.76 -5.30
CA ARG A 121 -54.65 14.72 -5.54
C ARG A 121 -56.03 15.24 -5.15
N ASN A 122 -56.90 15.47 -6.15
CA ASN A 122 -58.36 15.38 -6.06
C ASN A 122 -59.01 15.53 -7.44
N THR A 123 -59.19 14.40 -8.13
CA THR A 123 -60.21 14.19 -9.19
C THR A 123 -60.44 12.69 -9.38
N ASN A 124 -61.02 12.05 -8.36
CA ASN A 124 -62.35 11.41 -8.44
C ASN A 124 -62.55 10.40 -7.30
N ASP A 125 -63.48 10.72 -6.40
CA ASP A 125 -64.16 9.74 -5.56
C ASP A 125 -65.07 8.83 -6.41
N THR A 126 -65.31 7.59 -5.97
CA THR A 126 -66.63 7.20 -5.41
C THR A 126 -66.65 5.75 -4.90
N ALA A 127 -67.72 5.41 -4.16
CA ALA A 127 -68.15 4.07 -3.72
C ALA A 127 -67.24 3.34 -2.69
N ILE A 128 -67.36 3.60 -1.38
CA ILE A 128 -68.41 3.09 -0.44
C ILE A 128 -68.11 1.70 0.17
N ARG A 129 -67.68 1.76 1.46
CA ARG A 129 -68.04 0.90 2.61
C ARG A 129 -67.71 -0.60 2.67
N GLN A 130 -66.99 -0.91 3.77
CA GLN A 130 -67.38 -1.80 4.90
C GLN A 130 -66.71 -3.17 5.10
N ARG A 131 -66.51 -3.43 6.41
CA ARG A 131 -66.20 -4.68 7.12
C ARG A 131 -64.74 -5.14 7.13
N GLY A 132 -64.42 -5.86 8.21
CA GLY A 132 -63.07 -6.12 8.72
C GLY A 132 -62.65 -7.60 8.64
N PRO A 133 -61.70 -8.04 9.47
CA PRO A 133 -60.78 -9.13 9.11
C PRO A 133 -61.13 -10.52 9.63
N CYS A 134 -60.76 -11.52 8.83
CA CYS A 134 -60.30 -12.89 9.12
C CYS A 134 -59.80 -13.48 7.77
N GLY A 135 -58.96 -14.51 7.69
CA GLY A 135 -58.26 -15.27 8.73
C GLY A 135 -57.87 -16.66 8.21
N ASN A 136 -56.57 -16.92 8.08
CA ASN A 136 -55.88 -18.21 7.92
C ASN A 136 -56.16 -19.19 6.75
N ASP A 137 -55.12 -20.03 6.55
CA ASP A 137 -55.08 -21.41 6.04
C ASP A 137 -55.13 -21.79 4.53
N ALA A 138 -53.93 -22.16 4.07
CA ALA A 138 -53.58 -23.47 3.48
C ALA A 138 -54.35 -24.02 2.26
N GLY A 139 -53.70 -24.00 1.08
CA GLY A 139 -54.18 -24.68 -0.13
C GLY A 139 -53.06 -25.13 -1.09
N LYS A 140 -52.48 -26.31 -0.88
CA LYS A 140 -51.52 -26.93 -1.83
C LYS A 140 -52.21 -27.29 -3.15
N ARG A 141 -51.54 -27.09 -4.30
CA ARG A 141 -51.29 -28.13 -5.33
C ARG A 141 -50.43 -27.66 -6.52
N ASN A 142 -49.77 -28.62 -7.14
CA ASN A 142 -49.01 -28.48 -8.39
C ASN A 142 -49.95 -28.25 -9.58
N GLY A 143 -49.48 -27.53 -10.61
CA GLY A 143 -50.22 -27.33 -11.86
C GLY A 143 -49.36 -26.75 -12.99
N SER A 144 -48.52 -27.58 -13.62
CA SER A 144 -47.79 -27.20 -14.84
C SER A 144 -48.70 -27.15 -16.07
N ILE A 145 -48.49 -26.20 -17.00
CA ILE A 145 -48.55 -26.46 -18.46
C ILE A 145 -47.98 -25.26 -19.26
N ARG A 146 -47.57 -25.51 -20.51
CA ARG A 146 -46.90 -24.57 -21.43
C ARG A 146 -47.87 -23.90 -22.43
N ARG A 147 -47.37 -22.79 -23.01
CA ARG A 147 -47.60 -22.17 -24.36
C ARG A 147 -48.29 -20.80 -24.29
N GLN A 148 -47.71 -19.68 -24.78
CA GLN A 148 -47.25 -19.28 -26.14
C GLN A 148 -48.40 -18.89 -27.12
N PRO A 149 -48.19 -17.93 -28.06
CA PRO A 149 -48.90 -16.64 -27.97
C PRO A 149 -49.48 -16.06 -29.29
N ALA A 150 -50.06 -14.86 -29.22
CA ALA A 150 -50.40 -13.91 -30.31
C ALA A 150 -50.34 -12.46 -29.71
N ALA A 151 -49.77 -11.41 -30.32
CA ALA A 151 -50.05 -10.70 -31.60
C ALA A 151 -51.33 -9.80 -31.55
N ASP A 152 -51.40 -8.61 -32.15
CA ASP A 152 -50.41 -7.80 -32.93
C ASP A 152 -50.33 -6.33 -32.39
N PHE A 153 -50.23 -5.15 -33.04
CA PHE A 153 -50.25 -4.59 -34.43
C PHE A 153 -49.47 -3.22 -34.38
N VAL A 154 -48.62 -2.78 -35.34
CA VAL A 154 -48.93 -2.02 -36.59
C VAL A 154 -49.78 -0.74 -36.35
N LYS A 155 -49.47 0.52 -36.71
CA LYS A 155 -48.54 1.26 -37.64
C LYS A 155 -48.11 2.61 -36.96
N LEU A 156 -47.41 3.64 -37.51
CA LEU A 156 -46.94 4.14 -38.84
C LEU A 156 -45.39 4.35 -38.80
N LEU A 157 -44.56 4.80 -39.79
CA LEU A 157 -44.60 5.59 -41.06
C LEU A 157 -44.50 7.12 -40.91
N ARG A 158 -43.62 7.89 -41.62
CA ARG A 158 -42.76 7.70 -42.83
C ARG A 158 -41.40 8.47 -42.67
N VAL A 159 -40.37 8.53 -43.55
CA VAL A 159 -39.67 7.71 -44.61
C VAL A 159 -38.42 8.54 -45.04
N GLY A 160 -37.28 7.95 -45.44
CA GLY A 160 -36.19 8.68 -46.14
C GLY A 160 -34.91 7.87 -46.49
N GLN A 161 -34.75 7.46 -47.75
CA GLN A 161 -33.52 6.88 -48.37
C GLN A 161 -33.43 7.30 -49.86
N PRO A 162 -32.26 7.20 -50.54
CA PRO A 162 -31.86 6.00 -51.33
C PRO A 162 -30.47 5.43 -50.92
N GLU A 163 -30.07 4.15 -51.09
CA GLU A 163 -30.07 3.16 -52.23
C GLU A 163 -28.99 3.39 -53.32
N THR A 164 -28.32 2.40 -53.94
CA THR A 164 -28.25 0.90 -53.90
C THR A 164 -26.75 0.44 -53.75
N LYS A 165 -26.19 -0.78 -53.90
CA LYS A 165 -26.39 -2.11 -54.61
C LYS A 165 -25.73 -3.22 -53.73
N ARG A 166 -25.90 -4.56 -53.81
CA ARG A 166 -26.03 -5.63 -54.85
C ARG A 166 -24.74 -5.94 -55.63
N ARG A 167 -24.24 -7.18 -55.79
CA ARG A 167 -24.65 -8.60 -55.50
C ARG A 167 -23.36 -9.42 -55.16
N THR A 168 -23.29 -10.73 -54.80
CA THR A 168 -24.12 -11.94 -55.07
C THR A 168 -23.84 -13.02 -54.00
N ALA A 169 -24.65 -14.08 -53.88
CA ALA A 169 -24.33 -15.27 -53.06
C ALA A 169 -25.00 -16.56 -53.56
N VAL A 170 -24.19 -17.61 -53.81
CA VAL A 170 -24.53 -19.04 -53.88
C VAL A 170 -23.24 -19.82 -53.58
N ASP A 171 -23.17 -20.65 -52.54
CA ASP A 171 -23.13 -22.13 -52.61
C ASP A 171 -22.84 -22.77 -51.23
N GLN A 172 -22.76 -24.10 -51.18
CA GLN A 172 -22.34 -25.01 -50.10
C GLN A 172 -23.17 -25.03 -48.81
N LYS A 173 -24.09 -26.01 -48.75
CA LYS A 173 -24.73 -26.44 -47.50
C LYS A 173 -24.90 -27.97 -47.39
N SER A 174 -23.85 -28.73 -47.67
CA SER A 174 -23.94 -30.20 -47.78
C SER A 174 -22.68 -31.02 -47.41
N GLN A 175 -21.84 -30.60 -46.45
CA GLN A 175 -20.85 -31.47 -45.80
C GLN A 175 -20.40 -30.90 -44.45
N PHE A 176 -20.83 -31.50 -43.31
CA PHE A 176 -20.10 -31.57 -42.00
C PHE A 176 -20.92 -32.26 -40.87
N HIS A 177 -21.75 -33.26 -41.19
CA HIS A 177 -22.56 -34.00 -40.21
C HIS A 177 -22.36 -35.53 -40.28
N SER A 178 -21.10 -35.97 -40.38
CA SER A 178 -20.73 -37.40 -40.38
C SER A 178 -19.41 -37.74 -39.68
N GLN A 179 -19.07 -37.09 -38.55
CA GLN A 179 -17.91 -37.54 -37.73
C GLN A 179 -17.95 -37.28 -36.21
N ARG A 180 -19.00 -36.65 -35.64
CA ARG A 180 -19.12 -36.42 -34.18
C ARG A 180 -20.03 -37.42 -33.44
N ARG A 181 -20.03 -38.70 -33.84
CA ARG A 181 -20.73 -39.81 -33.13
C ARG A 181 -19.93 -41.12 -33.01
N LYS A 182 -18.60 -41.09 -33.07
CA LYS A 182 -17.73 -42.28 -32.82
C LYS A 182 -16.55 -42.07 -31.84
N THR A 183 -16.36 -40.87 -31.30
CA THR A 183 -15.17 -40.52 -30.48
C THR A 183 -15.49 -40.16 -29.02
N MET A 184 -16.60 -40.69 -28.47
CA MET A 184 -16.93 -40.63 -27.04
C MET A 184 -17.53 -41.97 -26.57
N LYS A 185 -16.72 -43.03 -26.69
CA LYS A 185 -16.87 -44.37 -26.09
C LYS A 185 -15.65 -45.22 -26.50
N ILE A 186 -14.53 -44.99 -25.80
CA ILE A 186 -13.25 -45.75 -25.70
C ILE A 186 -12.22 -44.73 -25.19
N LEU A 187 -12.24 -44.50 -23.88
CA LEU A 187 -11.24 -43.78 -23.07
C LEU A 187 -11.71 -43.92 -21.62
N GLY A 188 -11.35 -45.05 -21.01
CA GLY A 188 -11.96 -45.52 -19.77
C GLY A 188 -11.81 -47.03 -19.55
N ARG A 189 -10.68 -47.62 -19.99
CA ARG A 189 -10.32 -49.02 -19.71
C ARG A 189 -8.84 -49.39 -19.94
N THR A 190 -7.92 -48.42 -19.83
CA THR A 190 -6.49 -48.63 -20.17
C THR A 190 -5.52 -47.96 -19.17
N GLN A 191 -5.79 -48.06 -17.86
CA GLN A 191 -4.92 -47.45 -16.84
C GLN A 191 -4.80 -48.28 -15.54
N VAL A 192 -4.86 -49.61 -15.67
CA VAL A 192 -4.78 -50.58 -14.54
C VAL A 192 -3.69 -51.66 -14.76
N TYR A 193 -3.07 -51.72 -15.96
CA TYR A 193 -2.13 -52.79 -16.34
C TYR A 193 -0.64 -52.39 -16.34
N LEU A 194 -0.30 -51.22 -15.79
CA LEU A 194 1.07 -50.68 -15.74
C LEU A 194 1.60 -50.41 -14.32
N PHE A 195 0.95 -50.99 -13.30
CA PHE A 195 1.34 -50.86 -11.88
C PHE A 195 1.62 -52.20 -11.19
N LEU A 196 1.65 -53.31 -11.94
CA LEU A 196 1.81 -54.68 -11.41
C LEU A 196 3.04 -55.43 -11.97
N VAL A 197 3.97 -54.71 -12.58
CA VAL A 197 5.26 -55.28 -13.06
C VAL A 197 6.46 -54.69 -12.29
N SER A 198 6.32 -53.52 -11.67
CA SER A 198 7.41 -52.78 -11.00
C SER A 198 7.71 -53.20 -9.55
N VAL A 199 7.13 -54.31 -9.06
CA VAL A 199 7.21 -54.73 -7.63
C VAL A 199 7.91 -56.09 -7.44
N MET A 200 8.41 -56.71 -8.52
CA MET A 200 9.23 -57.94 -8.45
C MET A 200 10.40 -57.91 -9.41
N MET A 201 11.54 -57.29 -9.00
CA MET A 201 12.92 -57.67 -9.40
C MET A 201 14.02 -56.81 -8.73
N VAL A 202 14.00 -56.62 -7.41
CA VAL A 202 15.16 -56.05 -6.66
C VAL A 202 15.41 -56.81 -5.36
N PHE A 203 15.81 -58.08 -5.47
CA PHE A 203 16.51 -58.84 -4.42
C PHE A 203 17.22 -60.04 -5.06
N GLY A 204 18.56 -60.04 -5.12
CA GLY A 204 19.31 -61.22 -5.56
C GLY A 204 20.70 -60.98 -6.16
N LEU A 205 21.70 -61.48 -5.44
CA LEU A 205 22.95 -62.08 -5.94
C LEU A 205 24.00 -61.22 -6.68
N SER A 206 25.03 -60.93 -5.90
CA SER A 206 26.41 -60.57 -6.22
C SER A 206 27.16 -61.45 -7.24
N ALA A 207 28.30 -60.89 -7.70
CA ALA A 207 29.60 -61.53 -7.97
C ALA A 207 30.05 -61.79 -9.43
N CYS A 208 31.39 -61.87 -9.57
CA CYS A 208 32.21 -62.27 -10.72
C CYS A 208 32.25 -61.33 -11.95
N GLY A 209 33.35 -60.56 -12.03
CA GLY A 209 33.63 -59.61 -13.12
C GLY A 209 34.16 -60.19 -14.44
N GLY A 210 34.56 -59.27 -15.32
CA GLY A 210 35.13 -59.53 -16.65
C GLY A 210 35.61 -58.20 -17.26
N ASP A 211 36.79 -58.24 -17.90
CA ASP A 211 37.55 -57.09 -18.40
C ASP A 211 37.28 -56.83 -19.91
N GLN A 212 37.87 -55.75 -20.45
CA GLN A 212 38.11 -55.43 -21.86
C GLN A 212 36.96 -54.86 -22.74
N GLN A 213 37.05 -53.53 -22.93
CA GLN A 213 37.05 -52.78 -24.21
C GLN A 213 36.48 -53.42 -25.50
N GLY A 214 35.68 -52.63 -26.26
CA GLY A 214 35.71 -52.74 -27.74
C GLY A 214 34.41 -52.52 -28.55
N ALA A 215 33.74 -51.36 -28.45
CA ALA A 215 32.76 -50.93 -29.47
C ALA A 215 32.55 -49.41 -29.47
N SER A 216 33.14 -48.70 -30.43
CA SER A 216 32.74 -47.34 -30.82
C SER A 216 31.52 -47.38 -31.75
N ASP A 217 31.02 -46.20 -32.14
CA ASP A 217 30.09 -45.98 -33.26
C ASP A 217 28.63 -46.45 -33.08
N ALA A 218 28.00 -46.00 -31.98
CA ALA A 218 26.54 -45.92 -31.87
C ALA A 218 26.00 -44.63 -31.21
N THR A 219 26.83 -43.87 -30.49
CA THR A 219 26.38 -42.89 -29.48
C THR A 219 26.26 -41.44 -29.95
N SER A 220 26.64 -41.11 -31.18
CA SER A 220 26.77 -39.72 -31.66
C SER A 220 25.47 -39.08 -32.20
N VAL A 221 24.40 -39.84 -32.41
CA VAL A 221 23.17 -39.33 -33.09
C VAL A 221 21.97 -39.18 -32.14
N MET A 222 21.84 -39.97 -31.08
CA MET A 222 20.72 -39.83 -30.13
C MET A 222 20.90 -38.72 -29.09
N GLN A 223 22.14 -38.29 -28.81
CA GLN A 223 22.41 -37.30 -27.77
C GLN A 223 22.10 -35.85 -28.19
N ALA A 224 21.88 -35.60 -29.49
CA ALA A 224 21.47 -34.29 -30.02
C ALA A 224 19.95 -34.04 -29.98
N ALA A 225 19.13 -35.08 -29.78
CA ALA A 225 17.66 -34.98 -29.80
C ALA A 225 17.01 -34.92 -28.40
N ALA A 226 17.79 -35.15 -27.33
CA ALA A 226 17.29 -35.15 -25.94
C ALA A 226 17.29 -33.75 -25.29
N ASN A 227 18.16 -32.84 -25.74
CA ASN A 227 18.31 -31.48 -25.16
C ASN A 227 17.29 -30.47 -25.74
N SER A 228 16.08 -30.91 -26.07
CA SER A 228 14.98 -30.04 -26.54
C SER A 228 13.62 -30.42 -25.95
N ALA A 229 13.61 -31.24 -24.89
CA ALA A 229 12.42 -31.57 -24.13
C ALA A 229 12.19 -30.51 -23.03
N ASN A 230 11.32 -29.54 -23.33
CA ASN A 230 10.77 -28.49 -22.45
C ASN A 230 11.18 -28.56 -20.96
N VAL A 231 12.24 -27.84 -20.60
CA VAL A 231 12.28 -27.22 -19.26
C VAL A 231 11.35 -26.03 -19.33
N SER A 232 10.10 -26.20 -18.89
CA SER A 232 9.23 -25.04 -18.66
C SER A 232 9.83 -24.17 -17.56
N PRO A 233 9.78 -22.82 -17.66
CA PRO A 233 10.11 -21.92 -16.56
C PRO A 233 8.97 -21.92 -15.53
N SER A 234 8.73 -23.09 -14.93
CA SER A 234 7.78 -23.28 -13.83
C SER A 234 8.28 -22.54 -12.60
N LEU A 235 7.36 -21.91 -11.86
CA LEU A 235 7.68 -21.31 -10.56
C LEU A 235 7.91 -22.36 -9.45
N ASP A 236 7.74 -23.65 -9.76
CA ASP A 236 8.04 -24.78 -8.87
C ASP A 236 9.53 -24.86 -8.53
N ALA A 237 9.85 -24.75 -7.25
CA ALA A 237 11.22 -24.65 -6.75
C ALA A 237 11.90 -26.03 -6.62
N SER A 238 12.80 -26.36 -7.56
CA SER A 238 13.65 -27.56 -7.45
C SER A 238 15.06 -27.43 -8.08
N SER A 239 15.82 -26.42 -7.67
CA SER A 239 17.29 -26.41 -7.74
C SER A 239 17.88 -25.92 -6.42
N GLN A 240 19.19 -26.06 -6.18
CA GLN A 240 19.79 -26.02 -4.83
C GLN A 240 19.92 -24.61 -4.21
N THR A 241 18.77 -24.02 -3.89
CA THR A 241 18.57 -22.93 -2.93
C THR A 241 19.30 -23.15 -1.59
N GLN A 242 20.04 -22.17 -1.07
CA GLN A 242 20.20 -22.06 0.38
C GLN A 242 18.80 -21.71 0.92
N ALA A 243 18.16 -22.64 1.63
CA ALA A 243 16.75 -22.54 1.96
C ALA A 243 16.45 -21.25 2.76
N GLN A 244 15.63 -20.37 2.17
CA GLN A 244 15.11 -19.19 2.85
C GLN A 244 14.35 -19.64 4.10
N THR A 245 14.54 -18.94 5.23
CA THR A 245 13.82 -19.33 6.45
C THR A 245 12.34 -19.01 6.29
N SER A 246 11.47 -19.91 6.71
CA SER A 246 10.02 -19.69 6.68
C SER A 246 9.64 -18.46 7.51
N ILE A 247 8.82 -17.60 6.93
CA ILE A 247 8.29 -16.35 7.49
C ILE A 247 6.76 -16.37 7.43
N ALA A 248 6.09 -15.42 8.07
CA ALA A 248 4.69 -15.12 7.73
C ALA A 248 4.61 -14.61 6.28
N LEU A 249 3.47 -14.85 5.62
CA LEU A 249 3.15 -14.38 4.27
C LEU A 249 2.00 -13.35 4.36
N PRO A 250 1.83 -12.44 3.37
CA PRO A 250 0.84 -11.39 3.47
C PRO A 250 -0.59 -12.00 3.50
N PRO A 251 -1.50 -11.53 4.38
CA PRO A 251 -2.83 -12.13 4.53
C PRO A 251 -3.67 -12.14 3.25
N MET A 252 -4.20 -13.31 2.88
CA MET A 252 -5.22 -13.48 1.83
C MET A 252 -6.60 -13.79 2.42
N GLY A 253 -7.64 -13.07 2.02
CA GLY A 253 -8.97 -13.25 2.60
C GLY A 253 -10.04 -12.30 2.04
N TRP A 254 -11.01 -11.97 2.87
CA TRP A 254 -12.07 -11.00 2.56
C TRP A 254 -12.40 -10.16 3.79
N ALA A 255 -12.80 -8.90 3.58
CA ALA A 255 -13.25 -7.98 4.62
C ALA A 255 -14.55 -7.27 4.21
N SER A 256 -15.36 -6.90 5.20
CA SER A 256 -16.74 -6.43 4.96
C SER A 256 -16.89 -4.95 4.59
N TRP A 257 -15.83 -4.13 4.63
CA TRP A 257 -15.95 -2.67 4.50
C TRP A 257 -16.44 -2.22 3.11
N ASN A 258 -15.62 -2.40 2.06
CA ASN A 258 -15.82 -1.75 0.75
C ASN A 258 -17.17 -2.03 0.05
N ALA A 259 -17.82 -3.18 0.32
CA ALA A 259 -19.11 -3.53 -0.29
C ALA A 259 -20.34 -3.22 0.57
N TYR A 260 -20.18 -2.93 1.87
CA TYR A 260 -21.31 -2.89 2.80
C TYR A 260 -21.25 -1.77 3.85
N GLY A 261 -20.08 -1.22 4.18
CA GLY A 261 -19.89 -0.28 5.30
C GLY A 261 -20.49 -0.85 6.59
N CYS A 262 -21.30 -0.07 7.29
CA CYS A 262 -22.03 -0.55 8.47
C CYS A 262 -23.17 -1.56 8.20
N ASN A 263 -23.54 -1.85 6.95
CA ASN A 263 -24.68 -2.71 6.59
C ASN A 263 -24.33 -4.21 6.63
N ILE A 264 -23.67 -4.63 7.70
CA ILE A 264 -23.20 -6.00 7.95
C ILE A 264 -24.14 -6.81 8.86
N SER A 265 -24.11 -8.14 8.71
CA SER A 265 -24.86 -9.08 9.55
C SER A 265 -24.17 -10.46 9.61
N GLU A 266 -24.56 -11.27 10.59
CA GLU A 266 -24.04 -12.62 10.78
C GLU A 266 -24.26 -13.51 9.55
N ASP A 267 -25.45 -13.48 8.94
CA ASP A 267 -25.77 -14.28 7.76
C ASP A 267 -25.00 -13.83 6.51
N LEU A 268 -24.64 -12.55 6.41
CA LEU A 268 -23.77 -12.02 5.34
C LEU A 268 -22.34 -12.55 5.52
N VAL A 269 -21.77 -12.48 6.72
CA VAL A 269 -20.41 -12.98 7.01
C VAL A 269 -20.35 -14.50 6.87
N LYS A 270 -21.40 -15.22 7.31
CA LYS A 270 -21.59 -16.65 7.06
C LYS A 270 -21.63 -16.97 5.56
N THR A 271 -22.32 -16.16 4.76
CA THR A 271 -22.37 -16.30 3.30
C THR A 271 -20.98 -16.11 2.68
N ALA A 272 -20.22 -15.07 3.08
CA ALA A 272 -18.85 -14.89 2.62
C ALA A 272 -17.97 -16.12 2.94
N ALA A 273 -18.07 -16.65 4.16
CA ALA A 273 -17.35 -17.85 4.57
C ALA A 273 -17.75 -19.12 3.79
N ASP A 274 -19.05 -19.34 3.54
CA ASP A 274 -19.54 -20.42 2.65
C ASP A 274 -19.05 -20.26 1.21
N VAL A 275 -18.96 -19.02 0.71
CA VAL A 275 -18.53 -18.75 -0.67
C VAL A 275 -17.03 -18.95 -0.87
N ILE A 276 -16.17 -18.48 0.05
CA ILE A 276 -14.72 -18.69 -0.04
C ILE A 276 -14.36 -20.16 0.18
N SER A 277 -14.95 -20.82 1.19
CA SER A 277 -14.68 -22.24 1.49
C SER A 277 -15.27 -23.22 0.46
N GLY A 278 -16.24 -22.79 -0.35
CA GLY A 278 -16.99 -23.62 -1.31
C GLY A 278 -18.37 -24.03 -0.80
N GLY A 279 -18.51 -24.24 0.52
CA GLY A 279 -19.78 -24.51 1.17
C GLY A 279 -20.52 -25.71 0.54
N LEU A 280 -21.83 -25.56 0.31
CA LEU A 280 -22.67 -26.66 -0.15
C LEU A 280 -22.67 -26.92 -1.68
N LYS A 281 -22.24 -25.95 -2.52
CA LYS A 281 -22.32 -26.06 -4.00
C LYS A 281 -21.28 -25.28 -4.82
N LYS A 282 -20.37 -24.50 -4.22
CA LYS A 282 -19.23 -23.90 -4.93
C LYS A 282 -18.01 -24.81 -4.77
N ASP A 283 -17.05 -24.72 -5.66
CA ASP A 283 -15.88 -25.61 -5.71
C ASP A 283 -14.76 -25.25 -4.71
N GLY A 284 -14.89 -24.12 -4.02
CA GLY A 284 -13.89 -23.61 -3.07
C GLY A 284 -12.64 -23.05 -3.74
N ALA A 285 -12.72 -22.56 -4.98
CA ALA A 285 -11.59 -22.02 -5.74
C ALA A 285 -10.78 -20.97 -4.95
N LEU A 286 -11.44 -19.99 -4.31
CA LEU A 286 -10.77 -18.97 -3.51
C LEU A 286 -9.98 -19.58 -2.33
N ARG A 287 -10.58 -20.48 -1.53
CA ARG A 287 -9.85 -21.14 -0.43
C ARG A 287 -8.70 -22.02 -0.92
N LYS A 288 -8.85 -22.70 -2.06
CA LYS A 288 -7.78 -23.47 -2.71
C LYS A 288 -6.64 -22.59 -3.22
N ALA A 289 -6.95 -21.37 -3.64
CA ALA A 289 -6.00 -20.37 -4.09
C ALA A 289 -5.27 -19.64 -2.93
N GLY A 290 -5.74 -19.79 -1.68
CA GLY A 290 -5.07 -19.26 -0.49
C GLY A 290 -5.90 -18.28 0.33
N TYR A 291 -7.05 -17.80 -0.17
CA TYR A 291 -7.94 -16.90 0.57
C TYR A 291 -8.54 -17.60 1.79
N ASN A 292 -8.10 -17.23 2.99
CA ASN A 292 -8.41 -17.95 4.23
C ASN A 292 -8.96 -17.07 5.36
N TYR A 293 -8.76 -15.75 5.37
CA TYR A 293 -9.34 -14.86 6.40
C TYR A 293 -10.75 -14.38 6.03
N ILE A 294 -11.64 -14.31 7.02
CA ILE A 294 -12.97 -13.69 6.97
C ILE A 294 -12.99 -12.60 8.05
N ASN A 295 -12.82 -11.35 7.65
CA ASN A 295 -12.68 -10.21 8.55
C ASN A 295 -14.00 -9.42 8.64
N VAL A 296 -14.49 -9.23 9.86
CA VAL A 296 -15.59 -8.31 10.16
C VAL A 296 -14.99 -6.95 10.49
N ASP A 297 -15.36 -5.94 9.71
CA ASP A 297 -14.91 -4.56 9.91
C ASP A 297 -15.78 -3.82 10.95
N ASP A 298 -15.74 -2.48 10.99
CA ASP A 298 -16.47 -1.64 11.95
C ASP A 298 -18.01 -1.90 11.98
N CYS A 299 -18.68 -1.36 12.98
CA CYS A 299 -20.14 -1.43 13.21
C CYS A 299 -20.66 -2.83 13.60
N TRP A 300 -19.86 -3.67 14.26
CA TRP A 300 -20.25 -5.03 14.70
C TRP A 300 -20.78 -5.12 16.14
N PHE A 301 -20.42 -4.15 16.98
CA PHE A 301 -20.69 -4.10 18.43
C PHE A 301 -22.10 -3.59 18.76
N ALA A 302 -22.59 -3.94 19.95
CA ALA A 302 -23.83 -3.42 20.53
C ALA A 302 -23.67 -1.98 21.03
N PRO A 303 -24.77 -1.24 21.31
CA PRO A 303 -24.67 0.13 21.84
C PRO A 303 -24.05 0.29 23.23
N ASN A 304 -23.70 -0.80 23.92
CA ASN A 304 -23.09 -0.81 25.25
C ASN A 304 -22.17 -2.03 25.40
N ARG A 305 -21.06 -1.84 26.13
CA ARG A 305 -20.32 -2.92 26.79
C ARG A 305 -21.18 -3.57 27.89
N ASP A 306 -20.84 -4.79 28.31
CA ASP A 306 -21.56 -5.47 29.39
C ASP A 306 -21.28 -4.84 30.79
N ALA A 307 -21.94 -5.38 31.83
CA ALA A 307 -21.77 -4.91 33.21
C ALA A 307 -20.38 -5.20 33.83
N GLN A 308 -19.49 -5.86 33.09
CA GLN A 308 -18.08 -6.11 33.42
C GLN A 308 -17.13 -5.29 32.53
N GLY A 309 -17.64 -4.52 31.57
CA GLY A 309 -16.87 -3.70 30.62
C GLY A 309 -16.44 -4.43 29.35
N ASN A 310 -16.85 -5.68 29.13
CA ASN A 310 -16.49 -6.43 27.93
C ASN A 310 -17.28 -5.93 26.71
N LEU A 311 -16.67 -6.00 25.53
CA LEU A 311 -17.39 -5.80 24.26
C LEU A 311 -18.46 -6.87 24.04
N VAL A 312 -19.59 -6.47 23.45
CA VAL A 312 -20.73 -7.34 23.12
C VAL A 312 -21.10 -7.11 21.65
N ALA A 313 -21.44 -8.18 20.93
CA ALA A 313 -21.92 -8.10 19.55
C ALA A 313 -23.31 -7.45 19.49
N ASP A 314 -23.63 -6.69 18.42
CA ASP A 314 -24.99 -6.20 18.21
C ASP A 314 -25.98 -7.39 18.13
N PRO A 315 -27.00 -7.48 19.00
CA PRO A 315 -27.86 -8.66 19.10
C PRO A 315 -28.90 -8.78 17.97
N VAL A 316 -28.99 -7.79 17.08
CA VAL A 316 -29.86 -7.80 15.89
C VAL A 316 -29.06 -8.21 14.65
N LYS A 317 -27.83 -7.72 14.49
CA LYS A 317 -26.91 -8.10 13.42
C LYS A 317 -26.24 -9.45 13.66
N PHE A 318 -25.86 -9.72 14.91
CA PHE A 318 -25.08 -10.88 15.37
C PHE A 318 -25.79 -11.62 16.51
N PRO A 319 -27.01 -12.16 16.28
CA PRO A 319 -27.83 -12.79 17.31
C PRO A 319 -27.20 -14.03 17.97
N SER A 320 -26.22 -14.68 17.34
CA SER A 320 -25.45 -15.78 17.96
C SER A 320 -24.20 -15.31 18.72
N GLY A 321 -23.82 -14.04 18.58
CA GLY A 321 -22.58 -13.46 19.11
C GLY A 321 -21.32 -13.84 18.30
N ILE A 322 -20.27 -13.02 18.43
CA ILE A 322 -19.02 -13.17 17.65
C ILE A 322 -18.38 -14.55 17.81
N LYS A 323 -18.35 -15.15 19.01
CA LYS A 323 -17.74 -16.48 19.18
C LYS A 323 -18.42 -17.54 18.30
N ALA A 324 -19.75 -17.56 18.23
CA ALA A 324 -20.45 -18.55 17.42
C ALA A 324 -20.23 -18.34 15.92
N LEU A 325 -20.02 -17.09 15.49
CA LEU A 325 -19.61 -16.76 14.13
C LEU A 325 -18.17 -17.20 13.83
N ALA A 326 -17.23 -16.95 14.75
CA ALA A 326 -15.85 -17.42 14.64
C ALA A 326 -15.77 -18.96 14.58
N ASP A 327 -16.47 -19.66 15.49
CA ASP A 327 -16.58 -21.13 15.49
C ASP A 327 -17.15 -21.66 14.14
N TYR A 328 -18.14 -20.97 13.55
CA TYR A 328 -18.72 -21.30 12.23
C TYR A 328 -17.72 -21.11 11.06
N VAL A 329 -16.83 -20.12 11.16
CA VAL A 329 -15.76 -19.86 10.19
C VAL A 329 -14.61 -20.87 10.36
N HIS A 330 -14.20 -21.18 11.59
CA HIS A 330 -13.23 -22.25 11.87
C HIS A 330 -13.74 -23.63 11.44
N ALA A 331 -15.04 -23.90 11.56
CA ALA A 331 -15.66 -25.13 11.06
C ALA A 331 -15.57 -25.29 9.53
N ARG A 332 -15.32 -24.21 8.78
CA ARG A 332 -14.99 -24.22 7.34
C ARG A 332 -13.50 -24.32 7.06
N GLY A 333 -12.67 -24.38 8.10
CA GLY A 333 -11.21 -24.31 8.03
C GLY A 333 -10.72 -23.00 7.40
N LEU A 334 -11.46 -21.91 7.65
CA LEU A 334 -11.06 -20.53 7.44
C LEU A 334 -10.65 -19.93 8.80
N LYS A 335 -10.12 -18.71 8.78
CA LYS A 335 -9.77 -17.89 9.94
C LYS A 335 -10.74 -16.72 10.10
N PHE A 336 -10.96 -16.26 11.33
CA PHE A 336 -11.87 -15.17 11.64
C PHE A 336 -11.12 -13.91 12.11
N GLY A 337 -11.49 -12.75 11.58
CA GLY A 337 -10.94 -11.45 11.97
C GLY A 337 -11.99 -10.45 12.43
N ILE A 338 -11.57 -9.47 13.22
CA ILE A 338 -12.42 -8.40 13.78
C ILE A 338 -11.72 -7.03 13.71
N TYR A 339 -12.47 -5.96 13.99
CA TYR A 339 -12.03 -4.57 13.96
C TYR A 339 -12.18 -3.91 15.34
N GLU A 340 -11.23 -3.04 15.72
CA GLU A 340 -11.36 -2.15 16.89
C GLU A 340 -10.45 -0.89 16.78
N VAL A 341 -10.42 0.00 17.79
CA VAL A 341 -9.62 1.26 17.75
C VAL A 341 -8.88 1.61 19.06
N PRO A 342 -7.73 2.33 19.04
CA PRO A 342 -7.07 2.92 20.21
C PRO A 342 -7.75 4.20 20.75
N ALA A 343 -8.99 4.47 20.34
CA ALA A 343 -9.78 5.63 20.72
C ALA A 343 -10.96 5.22 21.61
N ALA A 344 -11.73 6.22 22.09
CA ALA A 344 -12.99 5.96 22.78
C ALA A 344 -14.12 5.58 21.82
N GLU A 345 -14.13 6.14 20.61
CA GLU A 345 -15.16 5.93 19.58
C GLU A 345 -14.54 5.33 18.32
N THR A 346 -15.21 4.36 17.69
CA THR A 346 -14.77 3.80 16.40
C THR A 346 -14.94 4.78 15.24
N CYS A 347 -14.37 4.47 14.07
CA CYS A 347 -14.49 5.32 12.87
C CYS A 347 -15.96 5.59 12.53
N ALA A 348 -16.81 4.56 12.56
CA ALA A 348 -18.23 4.66 12.26
C ALA A 348 -19.02 5.40 13.35
N GLN A 349 -18.59 5.35 14.62
CA GLN A 349 -19.20 6.15 15.68
C GLN A 349 -18.87 7.63 15.51
N ARG A 350 -17.58 7.97 15.37
CA ARG A 350 -17.09 9.35 15.28
C ARG A 350 -17.63 10.09 14.06
N ASN A 351 -17.78 9.39 12.93
CA ASN A 351 -18.36 9.92 11.70
C ASN A 351 -19.90 9.80 11.66
N ASN A 352 -20.54 9.36 12.74
CA ASN A 352 -21.99 9.16 12.86
C ASN A 352 -22.60 8.26 11.75
N LEU A 353 -21.80 7.31 11.24
CA LEU A 353 -22.20 6.30 10.27
C LEU A 353 -22.98 5.15 10.92
N TYR A 354 -22.79 4.94 12.23
CA TYR A 354 -23.51 3.91 12.99
C TYR A 354 -24.48 4.52 14.03
N PRO A 355 -25.64 5.06 13.60
CA PRO A 355 -26.60 5.70 14.49
C PRO A 355 -27.17 4.76 15.56
N GLY A 356 -27.55 5.34 16.70
CA GLY A 356 -28.03 4.59 17.88
C GLY A 356 -26.91 3.99 18.75
N HIS A 357 -25.67 3.98 18.28
CA HIS A 357 -24.50 3.45 18.99
C HIS A 357 -23.65 4.61 19.53
N THR A 358 -24.20 5.38 20.47
CA THR A 358 -23.63 6.67 20.93
C THR A 358 -22.80 6.59 22.22
N ASN A 359 -22.53 5.40 22.74
CA ASN A 359 -21.59 5.21 23.85
C ASN A 359 -20.22 4.82 23.28
N PRO A 360 -19.09 5.29 23.86
CA PRO A 360 -17.75 4.98 23.36
C PRO A 360 -17.46 3.47 23.44
N MET A 361 -17.37 2.78 22.29
CA MET A 361 -17.10 1.33 22.24
C MET A 361 -15.64 0.98 21.97
N GLY A 362 -14.80 1.93 21.55
CA GLY A 362 -13.38 1.70 21.29
C GLY A 362 -12.58 1.16 22.47
N SER A 363 -11.38 0.61 22.21
CA SER A 363 -10.54 -0.08 23.21
C SER A 363 -9.72 0.84 24.12
N LEU A 364 -9.81 2.17 24.04
CA LEU A 364 -9.00 3.06 24.88
C LEU A 364 -9.21 2.82 26.39
N GLY A 365 -8.17 2.33 27.07
CA GLY A 365 -8.23 1.93 28.49
C GLY A 365 -8.77 0.51 28.75
N HIS A 366 -9.24 -0.17 27.70
CA HIS A 366 -9.74 -1.55 27.71
C HIS A 366 -8.87 -2.49 26.87
N GLU A 367 -7.71 -2.06 26.36
CA GLU A 367 -6.91 -2.77 25.35
C GLU A 367 -6.59 -4.22 25.76
N ALA A 368 -6.26 -4.43 27.04
CA ALA A 368 -5.99 -5.75 27.62
C ALA A 368 -7.26 -6.60 27.88
N GLN A 369 -8.41 -5.97 28.13
CA GLN A 369 -9.69 -6.66 28.32
C GLN A 369 -10.23 -7.15 26.97
N ASP A 370 -10.14 -6.30 25.95
CA ASP A 370 -10.66 -6.57 24.61
C ASP A 370 -9.79 -7.61 23.88
N ALA A 371 -8.46 -7.52 23.96
CA ALA A 371 -7.56 -8.55 23.44
C ALA A 371 -7.82 -9.96 24.02
N ASN A 372 -8.07 -10.05 25.33
CA ASN A 372 -8.47 -11.31 25.98
C ASN A 372 -9.86 -11.77 25.53
N THR A 373 -10.79 -10.84 25.32
CA THR A 373 -12.13 -11.13 24.78
C THR A 373 -12.03 -11.71 23.36
N PHE A 374 -11.28 -11.07 22.45
CA PHE A 374 -11.02 -11.55 21.10
C PHE A 374 -10.37 -12.94 21.08
N ALA A 375 -9.35 -13.16 21.91
CA ALA A 375 -8.71 -14.48 22.04
C ALA A 375 -9.70 -15.55 22.58
N SER A 376 -10.60 -15.20 23.50
CA SER A 376 -11.64 -16.10 24.02
C SER A 376 -12.71 -16.47 22.99
N TRP A 377 -12.99 -15.56 22.05
CA TRP A 377 -13.85 -15.80 20.90
C TRP A 377 -13.15 -16.59 19.78
N GLY A 378 -11.83 -16.73 19.84
CA GLY A 378 -11.01 -17.44 18.86
C GLY A 378 -10.59 -16.60 17.65
N VAL A 379 -10.60 -15.27 17.77
CA VAL A 379 -10.13 -14.35 16.71
C VAL A 379 -8.69 -14.69 16.30
N ASP A 380 -8.42 -14.69 15.00
CA ASP A 380 -7.11 -14.98 14.39
C ASP A 380 -6.47 -13.73 13.74
N TYR A 381 -7.20 -12.62 13.63
CA TYR A 381 -6.80 -11.36 12.98
C TYR A 381 -7.51 -10.16 13.63
N VAL A 382 -6.80 -9.06 13.90
CA VAL A 382 -7.39 -7.79 14.36
C VAL A 382 -6.93 -6.66 13.44
N LYS A 383 -7.88 -5.94 12.83
CA LYS A 383 -7.68 -4.60 12.26
C LYS A 383 -7.83 -3.58 13.39
N TYR A 384 -6.90 -2.65 13.51
CA TYR A 384 -6.91 -1.63 14.57
C TYR A 384 -6.65 -0.24 13.98
N ASP A 385 -7.55 0.71 14.17
CA ASP A 385 -7.67 1.86 13.24
C ASP A 385 -7.55 3.24 13.91
N TRP A 386 -6.75 4.15 13.34
CA TRP A 386 -6.54 5.50 13.87
C TRP A 386 -7.64 6.47 13.42
N CYS A 387 -8.82 6.33 14.00
CA CYS A 387 -9.99 7.11 13.64
C CYS A 387 -9.97 8.56 14.16
N SER A 388 -8.85 9.30 14.07
CA SER A 388 -8.69 10.63 14.68
C SER A 388 -7.87 11.61 13.82
N PRO A 389 -8.43 12.76 13.38
CA PRO A 389 -7.68 13.79 12.65
C PRO A 389 -6.66 14.56 13.54
N ASP A 390 -6.70 14.32 14.85
CA ASP A 390 -5.77 14.84 15.85
C ASP A 390 -4.87 13.72 16.40
N GLY A 391 -3.60 14.02 16.65
CA GLY A 391 -2.59 13.13 17.24
C GLY A 391 -1.18 13.36 16.69
N THR A 392 -0.17 12.81 17.36
CA THR A 392 1.21 12.71 16.86
C THR A 392 1.58 11.26 16.53
N THR A 393 2.69 11.03 15.82
CA THR A 393 3.23 9.68 15.61
C THR A 393 3.49 8.95 16.93
N ASP A 394 3.97 9.65 17.96
CA ASP A 394 4.22 9.05 19.28
C ASP A 394 2.92 8.60 19.97
N ASP A 395 1.81 9.36 19.82
CA ASP A 395 0.49 8.97 20.32
C ASP A 395 -0.03 7.71 19.59
N GLN A 396 0.14 7.67 18.26
CA GLN A 396 -0.21 6.50 17.45
C GLN A 396 0.59 5.27 17.88
N VAL A 397 1.92 5.39 17.92
CA VAL A 397 2.83 4.32 18.32
C VAL A 397 2.48 3.83 19.73
N ALA A 398 2.23 4.72 20.70
CA ALA A 398 1.81 4.34 22.04
C ALA A 398 0.45 3.60 22.05
N GLY A 399 -0.53 4.05 21.26
CA GLY A 399 -1.83 3.39 21.14
C GLY A 399 -1.76 2.00 20.52
N PHE A 400 -1.05 1.88 19.39
CA PHE A 400 -0.85 0.61 18.67
C PHE A 400 0.00 -0.39 19.48
N GLN A 401 1.05 0.07 20.19
CA GLN A 401 1.90 -0.82 20.99
C GLN A 401 1.17 -1.45 22.18
N LYS A 402 0.25 -0.74 22.84
CA LYS A 402 -0.56 -1.34 23.92
C LYS A 402 -1.37 -2.54 23.43
N MET A 403 -2.08 -2.38 22.30
CA MET A 403 -2.91 -3.46 21.76
C MET A 403 -2.05 -4.58 21.16
N ARG A 404 -0.92 -4.27 20.52
CA ARG A 404 0.10 -5.28 20.15
C ARG A 404 0.48 -6.16 21.34
N ASP A 405 0.84 -5.56 22.47
CA ASP A 405 1.35 -6.30 23.64
C ASP A 405 0.23 -7.05 24.37
N ALA A 406 -0.99 -6.53 24.35
CA ALA A 406 -2.20 -7.21 24.80
C ALA A 406 -2.53 -8.44 23.94
N LEU A 407 -2.56 -8.31 22.61
CA LEU A 407 -2.83 -9.41 21.66
C LEU A 407 -1.75 -10.48 21.71
N ASN A 408 -0.47 -10.10 21.79
CA ASN A 408 0.63 -11.04 22.01
C ASN A 408 0.43 -11.85 23.30
N SER A 409 0.03 -11.20 24.39
CA SER A 409 -0.19 -11.85 25.68
C SER A 409 -1.39 -12.80 25.66
N ALA A 410 -2.54 -12.35 25.12
CA ALA A 410 -3.76 -13.14 25.04
C ALA A 410 -3.63 -14.31 24.05
N GLY A 411 -3.02 -14.08 22.88
CA GLY A 411 -2.73 -15.10 21.88
C GLY A 411 -1.72 -16.15 22.38
N ALA A 412 -0.70 -15.74 23.13
CA ALA A 412 0.23 -16.67 23.77
C ALA A 412 -0.47 -17.55 24.83
N ALA A 413 -1.37 -16.98 25.65
CA ALA A 413 -2.15 -17.73 26.63
C ALA A 413 -3.07 -18.79 25.98
N MET A 414 -3.58 -18.51 24.78
CA MET A 414 -4.41 -19.45 23.98
C MET A 414 -3.61 -20.35 23.02
N ASN A 415 -2.28 -20.21 22.95
CA ASN A 415 -1.42 -20.83 21.93
C ASN A 415 -1.94 -20.59 20.48
N ARG A 416 -2.43 -19.37 20.23
CA ARG A 416 -2.99 -18.90 18.95
C ARG A 416 -2.47 -17.47 18.68
N PRO A 417 -1.44 -17.29 17.85
CA PRO A 417 -1.04 -15.97 17.37
C PRO A 417 -2.19 -15.29 16.64
N ILE A 418 -2.41 -14.00 16.92
CA ILE A 418 -3.42 -13.16 16.28
C ILE A 418 -2.66 -12.21 15.35
N VAL A 419 -3.00 -12.19 14.06
CA VAL A 419 -2.39 -11.26 13.09
C VAL A 419 -2.82 -9.84 13.43
N TYR A 420 -1.86 -8.93 13.58
CA TYR A 420 -2.12 -7.55 13.93
C TYR A 420 -1.94 -6.62 12.73
N SER A 421 -3.07 -6.10 12.23
CA SER A 421 -3.18 -5.14 11.14
C SER A 421 -3.50 -3.77 11.73
N ILE A 422 -2.72 -2.74 11.38
CA ILE A 422 -2.96 -1.37 11.86
C ILE A 422 -3.26 -0.41 10.71
N ASN A 423 -4.08 0.60 10.99
CA ASN A 423 -4.31 1.72 10.09
C ASN A 423 -3.92 3.06 10.73
N PRO A 424 -2.66 3.51 10.58
CA PRO A 424 -2.20 4.80 11.09
C PRO A 424 -2.64 6.00 10.24
N ASN A 425 -3.23 5.77 9.05
CA ASN A 425 -3.46 6.80 8.03
C ASN A 425 -4.95 7.15 7.81
N SER A 426 -5.87 6.61 8.63
CA SER A 426 -7.24 7.12 8.69
C SER A 426 -7.25 8.60 9.06
N PHE A 427 -7.82 9.45 8.20
CA PHE A 427 -7.84 10.91 8.32
C PHE A 427 -6.46 11.60 8.27
N HIS A 428 -5.40 10.89 7.84
CA HIS A 428 -4.04 11.43 7.65
C HIS A 428 -3.34 10.81 6.45
N VAL A 429 -3.07 11.63 5.44
CA VAL A 429 -2.27 11.26 4.27
C VAL A 429 -0.75 11.33 4.53
N ASP A 430 -0.32 12.26 5.37
CA ASP A 430 1.06 12.75 5.44
C ASP A 430 1.69 12.72 6.85
N LYS A 431 0.89 12.87 7.92
CA LYS A 431 1.43 13.35 9.22
C LYS A 431 2.16 12.34 10.09
N THR A 432 1.83 11.05 10.01
CA THR A 432 2.24 10.08 11.05
C THR A 432 2.65 8.71 10.53
N GLY A 433 1.92 8.11 9.60
CA GLY A 433 2.15 6.72 9.20
C GLY A 433 3.38 6.53 8.32
N ARG A 434 3.52 7.32 7.25
CA ARG A 434 4.43 7.04 6.11
C ARG A 434 5.94 7.06 6.43
N SER A 435 6.36 7.54 7.60
CA SER A 435 7.78 7.73 7.97
C SER A 435 8.26 6.85 9.14
N TYR A 436 7.42 5.95 9.65
CA TYR A 436 7.73 5.12 10.82
C TYR A 436 7.85 3.63 10.48
N ASP A 437 8.81 2.93 11.12
CA ASP A 437 8.99 1.47 11.06
C ASP A 437 7.88 0.75 11.86
N TRP A 438 6.69 0.67 11.25
CA TRP A 438 5.56 -0.09 11.78
C TRP A 438 5.82 -1.60 11.86
N GLY A 439 6.88 -2.11 11.21
CA GLY A 439 7.39 -3.46 11.40
C GLY A 439 7.83 -3.77 12.84
N GLN A 440 8.05 -2.75 13.68
CA GLN A 440 8.21 -2.90 15.14
C GLN A 440 6.89 -3.18 15.86
N VAL A 441 5.78 -2.68 15.33
CA VAL A 441 4.48 -2.58 16.01
C VAL A 441 3.45 -3.59 15.52
N ALA A 442 3.39 -3.86 14.21
CA ALA A 442 2.37 -4.69 13.57
C ALA A 442 2.98 -5.78 12.67
N ASP A 443 2.13 -6.66 12.15
CA ASP A 443 2.47 -7.60 11.08
C ASP A 443 2.19 -6.99 9.70
N LEU A 444 1.22 -6.06 9.63
CA LEU A 444 0.92 -5.25 8.45
C LEU A 444 0.35 -3.88 8.83
N TRP A 445 0.62 -2.86 8.03
CA TRP A 445 0.17 -1.49 8.26
C TRP A 445 -0.31 -0.82 6.97
N ARG A 446 -1.47 -0.18 7.02
CA ARG A 446 -1.98 0.65 5.93
C ARG A 446 -1.03 1.80 5.64
N THR A 447 -0.67 1.99 4.38
CA THR A 447 0.25 3.06 3.94
C THR A 447 -0.43 4.32 3.44
N THR A 448 -1.73 4.23 3.11
CA THR A 448 -2.53 5.33 2.56
C THR A 448 -3.90 5.43 3.23
N GLU A 449 -4.60 6.54 2.97
CA GLU A 449 -6.05 6.66 3.07
C GLU A 449 -6.79 5.57 2.26
N ASP A 450 -8.06 5.31 2.59
CA ASP A 450 -8.86 4.20 2.03
C ASP A 450 -8.89 4.21 0.49
N ILE A 451 -8.84 3.04 -0.15
CA ILE A 451 -8.84 2.86 -1.62
C ILE A 451 -10.10 3.40 -2.31
N THR A 452 -11.15 3.61 -1.53
CA THR A 452 -12.42 4.19 -1.94
C THR A 452 -13.10 4.77 -0.70
N TYR A 453 -13.93 5.79 -0.86
CA TYR A 453 -14.74 6.31 0.24
C TYR A 453 -16.14 5.72 0.16
N ASP A 454 -16.59 5.05 1.23
CA ASP A 454 -18.02 4.86 1.44
C ASP A 454 -18.68 6.26 1.57
N THR A 455 -19.82 6.45 0.93
CA THR A 455 -20.63 7.67 1.06
C THR A 455 -21.51 7.65 2.32
N GLY A 456 -21.33 6.67 3.21
CA GLY A 456 -22.05 6.51 4.47
C GLY A 456 -23.51 6.13 4.27
N THR A 457 -23.87 5.63 3.08
CA THR A 457 -25.25 5.34 2.70
C THR A 457 -25.53 3.84 2.86
N PRO A 458 -26.37 3.40 3.82
CA PRO A 458 -26.59 1.98 4.07
C PRO A 458 -27.05 1.22 2.81
N GLY A 459 -26.24 0.24 2.38
CA GLY A 459 -26.48 -0.54 1.16
C GLY A 459 -25.90 0.06 -0.12
N HIS A 460 -25.03 1.06 -0.04
CA HIS A 460 -24.20 1.51 -1.16
C HIS A 460 -22.92 0.66 -1.25
N GLN A 461 -22.68 0.04 -2.40
CA GLN A 461 -21.35 -0.52 -2.71
C GLN A 461 -20.44 0.61 -3.19
N SER A 462 -19.19 0.64 -2.74
CA SER A 462 -18.20 1.62 -3.21
C SER A 462 -18.04 1.62 -4.72
N THR A 463 -18.01 2.81 -5.32
CA THR A 463 -17.68 2.97 -6.75
C THR A 463 -16.16 2.87 -6.93
N PRO A 464 -15.63 1.98 -7.79
CA PRO A 464 -14.19 1.82 -7.94
C PRO A 464 -13.58 2.90 -8.83
N ASP A 465 -12.63 3.66 -8.30
CA ASP A 465 -11.78 4.57 -9.08
C ASP A 465 -10.41 3.93 -9.35
N PHE A 466 -10.18 3.52 -10.59
CA PHE A 466 -8.90 2.95 -11.01
C PHE A 466 -7.75 3.97 -11.00
N SER A 467 -8.03 5.28 -11.07
CA SER A 467 -7.00 6.31 -10.88
C SER A 467 -6.47 6.27 -9.45
N ARG A 468 -7.35 6.24 -8.44
CA ARG A 468 -6.99 6.11 -7.03
C ARG A 468 -6.24 4.81 -6.71
N ILE A 469 -6.71 3.66 -7.23
CA ILE A 469 -6.05 2.35 -7.08
C ILE A 469 -4.55 2.43 -7.46
N VAL A 470 -4.22 3.09 -8.57
CA VAL A 470 -2.82 3.19 -9.03
C VAL A 470 -2.09 4.37 -8.38
N ASN A 471 -2.64 5.58 -8.50
CA ASN A 471 -1.94 6.83 -8.20
C ASN A 471 -1.80 7.13 -6.70
N GLN A 472 -2.74 6.66 -5.89
CA GLN A 472 -2.68 6.73 -4.42
C GLN A 472 -2.22 5.39 -3.86
N ASN A 473 -3.04 4.35 -3.98
CA ASN A 473 -2.86 3.15 -3.16
C ASN A 473 -1.62 2.33 -3.56
N PHE A 474 -1.43 2.00 -4.83
CA PHE A 474 -0.23 1.27 -5.25
C PHE A 474 1.06 2.08 -5.03
N TYR A 475 1.14 3.31 -5.56
CA TYR A 475 2.37 4.11 -5.44
C TYR A 475 2.64 4.61 -4.01
N GLY A 476 1.59 4.81 -3.20
CA GLY A 476 1.70 5.14 -1.80
C GLY A 476 2.14 3.99 -0.90
N ASN A 477 2.14 2.74 -1.40
CA ASN A 477 2.49 1.54 -0.61
C ASN A 477 3.99 1.18 -0.59
N LEU A 478 4.84 1.96 -1.24
CA LEU A 478 6.18 1.51 -1.64
C LEU A 478 7.27 1.94 -0.65
N PHE A 479 7.50 1.10 0.35
CA PHE A 479 8.57 1.19 1.36
C PHE A 479 9.32 -0.15 1.44
N PRO A 480 10.13 -0.49 0.42
CA PRO A 480 10.80 -1.79 0.32
C PRO A 480 11.77 -2.04 1.49
N GLU A 481 12.30 -1.00 2.11
CA GLU A 481 13.11 -1.04 3.34
C GLU A 481 12.33 -1.40 4.60
N ALA A 482 10.99 -1.24 4.62
CA ALA A 482 10.12 -1.60 5.74
C ALA A 482 9.45 -2.98 5.56
N GLN A 483 9.18 -3.40 4.31
CA GLN A 483 8.55 -4.69 4.03
C GLN A 483 9.58 -5.82 3.82
N HIS A 484 9.69 -6.67 4.83
CA HIS A 484 10.52 -7.87 4.82
C HIS A 484 10.16 -8.81 5.98
N THR A 485 10.64 -10.05 5.94
CA THR A 485 10.67 -10.98 7.10
C THR A 485 9.31 -11.33 7.74
N GLY A 486 8.20 -11.09 7.04
CA GLY A 486 6.85 -11.30 7.56
C GLY A 486 6.13 -10.03 8.05
N ALA A 487 6.71 -8.85 7.78
CA ALA A 487 6.14 -7.53 8.03
C ALA A 487 5.80 -6.86 6.67
N TYR A 488 4.60 -6.31 6.48
CA TYR A 488 4.06 -5.93 5.16
C TYR A 488 3.42 -4.52 5.07
N ASN A 489 3.70 -3.83 3.97
CA ASN A 489 3.02 -2.59 3.58
C ASN A 489 1.62 -2.96 3.00
N ASP A 490 0.55 -2.45 3.61
CA ASP A 490 -0.83 -2.68 3.18
C ASP A 490 -1.36 -1.53 2.31
N ALA A 491 -1.62 -1.86 1.04
CA ALA A 491 -2.17 -0.95 0.02
C ALA A 491 -3.69 -0.77 0.13
N ASP A 492 -4.33 -1.39 1.14
CA ASP A 492 -5.78 -1.48 1.39
C ASP A 492 -6.53 -2.57 0.61
N MET A 493 -7.75 -2.85 1.10
CA MET A 493 -8.67 -3.90 0.65
C MET A 493 -9.00 -3.81 -0.85
N MET A 494 -8.98 -4.94 -1.55
CA MET A 494 -9.08 -4.98 -3.00
C MET A 494 -10.48 -4.68 -3.54
N LEU A 495 -10.55 -3.75 -4.49
CA LEU A 495 -11.72 -3.47 -5.35
C LEU A 495 -11.86 -4.38 -6.59
N ALA A 496 -11.11 -5.49 -6.66
CA ALA A 496 -11.24 -6.44 -7.75
C ALA A 496 -12.66 -7.04 -7.79
N GLY A 497 -13.31 -6.99 -8.95
CA GLY A 497 -14.70 -7.45 -9.12
C GLY A 497 -15.81 -6.43 -8.83
N PHE A 498 -15.49 -5.18 -8.42
CA PHE A 498 -16.49 -4.11 -8.20
C PHE A 498 -17.07 -3.51 -9.51
N GLY A 499 -16.89 -4.15 -10.65
CA GLY A 499 -17.29 -3.61 -11.97
C GLY A 499 -16.19 -2.82 -12.69
N LEU A 500 -14.94 -2.93 -12.23
CA LEU A 500 -13.76 -2.64 -13.05
C LEU A 500 -13.79 -3.45 -14.36
N THR A 501 -13.12 -2.98 -15.41
CA THR A 501 -12.91 -3.81 -16.62
C THR A 501 -11.94 -4.96 -16.32
N ALA A 502 -12.01 -6.06 -17.07
CA ALA A 502 -11.14 -7.22 -16.82
C ALA A 502 -9.63 -6.89 -16.86
N ALA A 503 -9.21 -5.95 -17.71
CA ALA A 503 -7.81 -5.49 -17.75
C ALA A 503 -7.41 -4.64 -16.52
N GLN A 504 -8.37 -3.96 -15.90
CA GLN A 504 -8.18 -3.24 -14.64
C GLN A 504 -8.19 -4.19 -13.44
N ASP A 505 -9.09 -5.19 -13.40
CA ASP A 505 -9.05 -6.29 -12.42
C ASP A 505 -7.68 -7.00 -12.47
N GLN A 506 -7.18 -7.35 -13.67
CA GLN A 506 -5.87 -7.97 -13.85
C GLN A 506 -4.71 -7.05 -13.45
N THR A 507 -4.77 -5.75 -13.80
CA THR A 507 -3.73 -4.79 -13.40
C THR A 507 -3.72 -4.57 -11.89
N HIS A 508 -4.89 -4.45 -11.27
CA HIS A 508 -5.05 -4.34 -9.81
C HIS A 508 -4.44 -5.54 -9.08
N MET A 509 -4.78 -6.77 -9.50
CA MET A 509 -4.13 -8.00 -9.01
C MET A 509 -2.61 -8.00 -9.23
N SER A 510 -2.14 -7.56 -10.39
CA SER A 510 -0.70 -7.50 -10.71
C SER A 510 0.05 -6.52 -9.82
N LEU A 511 -0.56 -5.37 -9.50
CA LEU A 511 0.02 -4.32 -8.66
C LEU A 511 0.07 -4.73 -7.19
N TRP A 512 -0.96 -5.40 -6.66
CA TRP A 512 -0.90 -5.94 -5.29
C TRP A 512 0.13 -7.07 -5.20
N ALA A 513 0.13 -8.01 -6.15
CA ALA A 513 1.06 -9.15 -6.15
C ALA A 513 2.54 -8.76 -6.32
N ILE A 514 2.84 -7.80 -7.20
CA ILE A 514 4.21 -7.27 -7.35
C ILE A 514 4.63 -6.45 -6.12
N SER A 515 3.69 -5.84 -5.41
CA SER A 515 3.94 -5.25 -4.10
C SER A 515 4.12 -6.30 -3.00
N GLY A 516 3.48 -7.47 -3.10
CA GLY A 516 3.35 -8.41 -1.97
C GLY A 516 2.40 -7.88 -0.89
N ALA A 517 1.37 -7.14 -1.30
CA ALA A 517 0.40 -6.52 -0.41
C ALA A 517 -0.73 -7.52 -0.03
N PRO A 518 -1.41 -7.33 1.12
CA PRO A 518 -2.48 -8.24 1.54
C PRO A 518 -3.61 -8.36 0.51
N LEU A 519 -3.88 -9.59 0.05
CA LEU A 519 -4.98 -9.88 -0.88
C LEU A 519 -6.29 -10.05 -0.12
N ILE A 520 -6.76 -8.97 0.52
CA ILE A 520 -8.03 -8.91 1.23
C ILE A 520 -9.11 -8.39 0.29
N LEU A 521 -10.00 -9.27 -0.18
CA LEU A 521 -11.10 -8.91 -1.08
C LEU A 521 -12.16 -8.07 -0.35
N GLY A 522 -12.57 -6.94 -0.92
CA GLY A 522 -13.69 -6.14 -0.40
C GLY A 522 -15.07 -6.50 -0.98
N VAL A 523 -15.13 -7.39 -1.97
CA VAL A 523 -16.26 -7.54 -2.92
C VAL A 523 -17.52 -8.19 -2.33
N ASP A 524 -18.69 -7.92 -2.93
CA ASP A 524 -19.96 -8.53 -2.57
C ASP A 524 -20.03 -10.01 -2.97
N LEU A 525 -19.65 -10.89 -2.02
CA LEU A 525 -19.71 -12.34 -2.16
C LEU A 525 -21.13 -12.94 -2.00
N THR A 526 -22.16 -12.16 -1.67
CA THR A 526 -23.56 -12.65 -1.75
C THR A 526 -23.97 -12.80 -3.22
N THR A 527 -23.45 -11.95 -4.09
CA THR A 527 -23.59 -12.09 -5.54
C THR A 527 -22.59 -13.11 -6.13
N PRO A 528 -22.90 -13.78 -7.25
CA PRO A 528 -21.93 -14.59 -7.97
C PRO A 528 -20.93 -13.70 -8.73
N LEU A 529 -19.65 -13.80 -8.37
CA LEU A 529 -18.55 -13.20 -9.14
C LEU A 529 -18.55 -13.70 -10.59
N SER A 530 -18.07 -12.87 -11.52
CA SER A 530 -17.91 -13.27 -12.93
C SER A 530 -16.83 -14.34 -13.07
N ALA A 531 -16.90 -15.16 -14.13
CA ALA A 531 -15.85 -16.15 -14.41
C ALA A 531 -14.49 -15.49 -14.57
N ALA A 532 -14.39 -14.42 -15.37
CA ALA A 532 -13.15 -13.66 -15.58
C ALA A 532 -12.60 -13.06 -14.28
N THR A 533 -13.46 -12.61 -13.37
CA THR A 533 -13.05 -12.15 -12.03
C THR A 533 -12.54 -13.31 -11.18
N MET A 534 -13.20 -14.47 -11.20
CA MET A 534 -12.72 -15.67 -10.47
C MET A 534 -11.37 -16.15 -11.02
N ASP A 535 -11.22 -16.24 -12.34
CA ASP A 535 -9.97 -16.60 -13.01
C ASP A 535 -8.84 -15.61 -12.67
N THR A 536 -9.17 -14.32 -12.56
CA THR A 536 -8.24 -13.24 -12.17
C THR A 536 -7.81 -13.32 -10.71
N LEU A 537 -8.75 -13.58 -9.79
CA LEU A 537 -8.46 -13.74 -8.36
C LEU A 537 -7.74 -15.06 -8.05
N THR A 538 -7.88 -16.09 -8.89
CA THR A 538 -7.35 -17.44 -8.61
C THR A 538 -6.16 -17.85 -9.48
N ASN A 539 -5.59 -16.93 -10.28
CA ASN A 539 -4.42 -17.21 -11.12
C ASN A 539 -3.21 -17.64 -10.25
N PRO A 540 -2.75 -18.91 -10.32
CA PRO A 540 -1.74 -19.44 -9.41
C PRO A 540 -0.36 -18.81 -9.64
N GLU A 541 -0.06 -18.29 -10.83
CA GLU A 541 1.24 -17.67 -11.14
C GLU A 541 1.32 -16.25 -10.57
N VAL A 542 0.21 -15.49 -10.57
CA VAL A 542 0.12 -14.18 -9.91
C VAL A 542 0.22 -14.34 -8.40
N LEU A 543 -0.51 -15.31 -7.85
CA LEU A 543 -0.52 -15.61 -6.41
C LEU A 543 0.82 -16.14 -5.92
N ALA A 544 1.57 -16.90 -6.74
CA ALA A 544 2.93 -17.32 -6.43
C ALA A 544 3.95 -16.16 -6.44
N VAL A 545 3.67 -15.06 -7.15
CA VAL A 545 4.45 -13.82 -7.07
C VAL A 545 4.09 -13.01 -5.83
N ASP A 546 2.82 -12.95 -5.45
CA ASP A 546 2.37 -12.31 -4.21
C ASP A 546 2.99 -12.99 -2.97
N GLN A 547 2.63 -14.26 -2.79
CA GLN A 547 2.97 -15.14 -1.66
C GLN A 547 4.41 -15.71 -1.73
N ASP A 548 5.33 -15.03 -2.43
CA ASP A 548 6.72 -15.52 -2.55
C ASP A 548 7.40 -15.57 -1.17
N PRO A 549 8.02 -16.72 -0.79
CA PRO A 549 8.55 -16.93 0.56
C PRO A 549 9.80 -16.10 0.90
N ARG A 550 10.27 -15.23 0.00
CA ARG A 550 11.26 -14.19 0.35
C ARG A 550 10.63 -12.99 1.05
N GLY A 551 9.32 -12.75 0.87
CA GLY A 551 8.54 -11.74 1.59
C GLY A 551 8.93 -10.29 1.31
N LEU A 552 9.51 -10.01 0.14
CA LEU A 552 9.99 -8.69 -0.26
C LEU A 552 8.93 -7.89 -1.01
N GLN A 553 9.09 -6.57 -1.04
CA GLN A 553 8.39 -5.69 -1.98
C GLN A 553 9.20 -5.48 -3.28
N ALA A 554 8.52 -5.13 -4.37
CA ALA A 554 9.16 -4.67 -5.60
C ALA A 554 9.70 -3.24 -5.49
N ILE A 555 10.66 -2.93 -6.35
CA ILE A 555 11.13 -1.56 -6.60
C ILE A 555 10.92 -1.17 -8.07
N ARG A 556 10.89 0.14 -8.34
CA ARG A 556 10.91 0.65 -9.72
C ARG A 556 12.32 0.50 -10.27
N VAL A 557 12.48 -0.17 -11.40
CA VAL A 557 13.80 -0.43 -12.03
C VAL A 557 14.01 0.35 -13.33
N ALA A 558 12.94 0.86 -13.96
CA ALA A 558 13.04 1.83 -15.05
C ALA A 558 11.83 2.76 -15.15
N VAL A 559 12.07 3.97 -15.68
CA VAL A 559 11.07 4.96 -16.10
C VAL A 559 11.34 5.33 -17.56
N PRO A 560 10.82 4.58 -18.56
CA PRO A 560 11.16 4.81 -19.97
C PRO A 560 10.67 6.17 -20.51
N GLN A 561 9.54 6.64 -19.99
CA GLN A 561 8.95 7.97 -20.18
C GLN A 561 7.88 8.18 -19.08
N ASN A 562 7.27 9.37 -19.01
CA ASN A 562 6.18 9.64 -18.08
C ASN A 562 5.04 8.63 -18.17
N GLY A 563 4.56 8.13 -17.04
CA GLY A 563 3.46 7.18 -16.96
C GLY A 563 3.78 5.78 -17.47
N LEU A 564 5.02 5.49 -17.87
CA LEU A 564 5.50 4.13 -18.09
C LEU A 564 6.43 3.72 -16.95
N GLY A 565 6.14 2.59 -16.32
CA GLY A 565 6.92 2.08 -15.19
C GLY A 565 7.30 0.61 -15.37
N VAL A 566 8.54 0.28 -15.02
CA VAL A 566 8.99 -1.10 -14.86
C VAL A 566 9.21 -1.34 -13.38
N TRP A 567 8.41 -2.23 -12.78
CA TRP A 567 8.49 -2.66 -11.39
C TRP A 567 9.03 -4.08 -11.34
N ALA A 568 9.95 -4.39 -10.42
CA ALA A 568 10.50 -5.74 -10.28
C ALA A 568 10.57 -6.21 -8.83
N LYS A 569 10.06 -7.42 -8.57
CA LYS A 569 10.14 -8.14 -7.29
C LYS A 569 11.24 -9.20 -7.40
N LEU A 570 12.20 -9.17 -6.46
CA LEU A 570 13.15 -10.26 -6.27
C LEU A 570 12.40 -11.45 -5.67
N LEU A 571 12.43 -12.60 -6.34
CA LEU A 571 11.75 -13.81 -5.88
C LEU A 571 12.69 -14.72 -5.08
N SER A 572 12.12 -15.77 -4.52
CA SER A 572 12.82 -16.92 -3.95
C SER A 572 13.61 -17.70 -5.01
N GLY A 573 14.85 -18.11 -4.65
CA GLY A 573 15.77 -18.82 -5.54
C GLY A 573 16.69 -17.91 -6.36
N GLN A 574 17.73 -18.52 -6.95
CA GLN A 574 18.68 -17.84 -7.86
C GLN A 574 18.00 -17.42 -9.15
N GLY A 575 18.39 -16.27 -9.71
CA GLY A 575 18.00 -15.88 -11.07
C GLY A 575 16.53 -15.47 -11.28
N ARG A 576 15.66 -15.60 -10.26
CA ARG A 576 14.19 -15.48 -10.39
C ARG A 576 13.67 -14.10 -9.99
N ARG A 577 12.85 -13.51 -10.88
CA ARG A 577 12.26 -12.19 -10.72
C ARG A 577 10.84 -12.19 -11.29
N ALA A 578 9.95 -11.42 -10.66
CA ALA A 578 8.70 -11.00 -11.29
C ALA A 578 8.84 -9.55 -11.74
N VAL A 579 8.18 -9.19 -12.84
CA VAL A 579 8.20 -7.84 -13.41
C VAL A 579 6.78 -7.42 -13.80
N VAL A 580 6.40 -6.19 -13.47
CA VAL A 580 5.19 -5.53 -14.01
C VAL A 580 5.62 -4.35 -14.88
N LEU A 581 5.18 -4.38 -16.13
CA LEU A 581 5.27 -3.29 -17.08
C LEU A 581 3.95 -2.53 -17.01
N LEU A 582 3.94 -1.34 -16.40
CA LEU A 582 2.74 -0.52 -16.17
C LEU A 582 2.69 0.65 -17.16
N ASN A 583 1.51 0.93 -17.70
CA ASN A 583 1.23 2.06 -18.59
C ASN A 583 0.00 2.83 -18.08
N THR A 584 0.21 3.98 -17.45
CA THR A 584 -0.86 4.90 -17.04
C THR A 584 -1.21 5.96 -18.10
N THR A 585 -0.56 5.91 -19.27
CA THR A 585 -0.81 6.88 -20.35
C THR A 585 -2.07 6.56 -21.16
N GLY A 586 -2.57 7.54 -21.92
CA GLY A 586 -3.78 7.42 -22.74
C GLY A 586 -3.63 6.63 -24.04
N SER A 587 -2.48 6.01 -24.31
CA SER A 587 -2.23 5.19 -25.51
C SER A 587 -1.42 3.93 -25.18
N ALA A 588 -1.52 2.90 -26.02
CA ALA A 588 -0.67 1.71 -25.87
C ALA A 588 0.78 2.05 -26.24
N ALA A 589 1.74 1.57 -25.45
CA ALA A 589 3.16 1.91 -25.59
C ALA A 589 4.06 0.67 -25.48
N ALA A 590 5.24 0.72 -26.12
CA ALA A 590 6.25 -0.31 -25.93
C ALA A 590 6.99 -0.08 -24.59
N ILE A 591 7.21 -1.14 -23.81
CA ILE A 591 7.96 -1.09 -22.55
C ILE A 591 9.03 -2.17 -22.56
N THR A 592 10.26 -1.78 -22.21
CA THR A 592 11.44 -2.67 -22.13
C THR A 592 11.91 -2.83 -20.69
N VAL A 593 12.19 -4.06 -20.28
CA VAL A 593 12.94 -4.39 -19.06
C VAL A 593 14.33 -4.91 -19.45
N ASN A 594 15.39 -4.42 -18.82
CA ASN A 594 16.77 -4.84 -19.12
C ASN A 594 17.34 -5.71 -17.99
N TRP A 595 18.18 -6.68 -18.34
CA TRP A 595 18.82 -7.62 -17.41
C TRP A 595 19.68 -6.91 -16.37
N LYS A 596 20.41 -5.87 -16.79
CA LYS A 596 21.19 -5.00 -15.89
C LYS A 596 20.34 -4.34 -14.79
N ASP A 597 19.10 -3.97 -15.08
CA ASP A 597 18.20 -3.27 -14.15
C ASP A 597 17.59 -4.24 -13.13
N LEU A 598 17.48 -5.50 -13.52
CA LEU A 598 17.13 -6.60 -12.62
C LEU A 598 18.34 -7.09 -11.80
N GLY A 599 19.59 -6.77 -12.17
CA GLY A 599 20.76 -7.45 -11.60
C GLY A 599 20.92 -8.89 -12.08
N LEU A 600 20.52 -9.17 -13.33
CA LEU A 600 20.95 -10.34 -14.09
C LEU A 600 22.20 -9.98 -14.92
N ASP A 601 23.03 -10.98 -15.24
CA ASP A 601 24.11 -10.83 -16.21
C ASP A 601 23.53 -10.39 -17.57
N PRO A 602 23.91 -9.21 -18.12
CA PRO A 602 23.35 -8.72 -19.38
C PRO A 602 23.83 -9.50 -20.61
N ALA A 603 24.95 -10.21 -20.53
CA ALA A 603 25.46 -11.07 -21.60
C ALA A 603 24.85 -12.48 -21.56
N ALA A 604 24.35 -12.91 -20.40
CA ALA A 604 23.61 -14.16 -20.26
C ALA A 604 22.23 -14.09 -20.94
N SER A 605 21.68 -15.27 -21.24
CA SER A 605 20.27 -15.40 -21.62
C SER A 605 19.40 -15.60 -20.38
N ALA A 606 18.17 -15.09 -20.43
CA ALA A 606 17.15 -15.31 -19.43
C ALA A 606 15.81 -15.64 -20.09
N ASP A 607 15.11 -16.62 -19.55
CA ASP A 607 13.79 -17.04 -20.00
C ASP A 607 12.72 -16.05 -19.51
N VAL A 608 11.79 -15.71 -20.40
CA VAL A 608 10.69 -14.79 -20.13
C VAL A 608 9.36 -15.52 -20.32
N ARG A 609 8.43 -15.33 -19.37
CA ARG A 609 7.08 -15.90 -19.40
C ARG A 609 6.04 -14.83 -19.07
N ASP A 610 4.98 -14.77 -19.87
CA ASP A 610 3.78 -13.99 -19.59
C ASP A 610 2.89 -14.75 -18.59
N ILE A 611 2.67 -14.15 -17.42
CA ILE A 611 1.93 -14.72 -16.29
C ILE A 611 0.40 -14.73 -16.55
N TRP A 612 -0.12 -13.82 -17.37
CA TRP A 612 -1.54 -13.73 -17.68
C TRP A 612 -1.92 -14.52 -18.93
N ALA A 613 -1.03 -14.61 -19.91
CA ALA A 613 -1.18 -15.49 -21.06
C ALA A 613 -0.75 -16.94 -20.79
N HIS A 614 -0.20 -17.23 -19.60
CA HIS A 614 0.39 -18.52 -19.21
C HIS A 614 1.42 -19.05 -20.22
N LYS A 615 2.20 -18.16 -20.83
CA LYS A 615 2.92 -18.40 -22.08
C LYS A 615 4.39 -18.02 -21.99
N ASP A 616 5.26 -18.97 -22.34
CA ASP A 616 6.68 -18.72 -22.49
C ASP A 616 6.95 -17.88 -23.76
N LEU A 617 7.71 -16.80 -23.60
CA LEU A 617 8.06 -15.83 -24.64
C LEU A 617 9.48 -16.07 -25.20
N GLY A 618 10.13 -17.15 -24.76
CA GLY A 618 11.49 -17.55 -25.14
C GLY A 618 12.58 -16.93 -24.27
N SER A 619 13.83 -17.31 -24.57
CA SER A 619 15.04 -16.84 -23.89
C SER A 619 15.62 -15.62 -24.62
N HIS A 620 15.96 -14.56 -23.89
CA HIS A 620 16.47 -13.29 -24.46
C HIS A 620 17.76 -12.84 -23.76
N THR A 621 18.60 -12.08 -24.44
CA THR A 621 19.83 -11.46 -23.90
C THR A 621 19.66 -9.96 -23.76
N SER A 622 20.38 -9.31 -22.84
CA SER A 622 20.28 -7.88 -22.49
C SER A 622 18.94 -7.40 -21.91
N GLY A 623 17.79 -7.92 -22.35
CA GLY A 623 16.46 -7.48 -21.92
C GLY A 623 15.32 -8.07 -22.75
N TYR A 624 14.10 -7.61 -22.47
CA TYR A 624 12.89 -7.96 -23.23
C TYR A 624 11.95 -6.75 -23.38
N THR A 625 11.34 -6.61 -24.55
CA THR A 625 10.38 -5.53 -24.88
C THR A 625 9.00 -6.11 -25.17
N VAL A 626 8.00 -5.69 -24.39
CA VAL A 626 6.60 -5.85 -24.79
C VAL A 626 6.25 -4.71 -25.76
N PRO A 627 5.83 -4.99 -27.01
CA PRO A 627 5.68 -3.95 -28.04
C PRO A 627 4.44 -3.07 -27.86
N ALA A 628 3.46 -3.51 -27.06
CA ALA A 628 2.23 -2.76 -26.78
C ALA A 628 1.63 -3.17 -25.42
N VAL A 629 2.05 -2.51 -24.35
CA VAL A 629 1.35 -2.51 -23.06
C VAL A 629 0.13 -1.59 -23.19
N PRO A 630 -1.11 -2.04 -22.92
CA PRO A 630 -2.33 -1.25 -23.13
C PRO A 630 -2.36 0.07 -22.35
N ALA A 631 -3.08 1.06 -22.87
CA ALA A 631 -3.38 2.31 -22.17
C ALA A 631 -4.15 2.03 -20.86
N GLY A 632 -3.72 2.62 -19.74
CA GLY A 632 -4.32 2.37 -18.42
C GLY A 632 -4.25 0.90 -17.97
N GLY A 633 -3.24 0.16 -18.41
CA GLY A 633 -3.10 -1.28 -18.17
C GLY A 633 -1.67 -1.72 -17.91
N SER A 634 -1.47 -3.03 -17.81
CA SER A 634 -0.17 -3.62 -17.50
C SER A 634 0.08 -4.95 -18.20
N VAL A 635 1.34 -5.41 -18.18
CA VAL A 635 1.73 -6.79 -18.48
C VAL A 635 2.62 -7.30 -17.35
N MET A 636 2.38 -8.52 -16.88
CA MET A 636 3.09 -9.16 -15.77
C MET A 636 3.91 -10.36 -16.29
N LEU A 637 5.20 -10.38 -15.96
CA LEU A 637 6.17 -11.33 -16.47
C LEU A 637 6.89 -12.07 -15.32
N ALA A 638 7.12 -13.37 -15.48
CA ALA A 638 8.15 -14.09 -14.76
C ALA A 638 9.44 -14.12 -15.60
N ILE A 639 10.59 -13.89 -14.96
CA ILE A 639 11.90 -13.84 -15.63
C ILE A 639 12.90 -14.67 -14.83
N VAL A 640 13.61 -15.57 -15.51
CA VAL A 640 14.58 -16.51 -14.92
C VAL A 640 15.89 -16.46 -15.71
N GLY A 641 16.99 -16.01 -15.09
CA GLY A 641 18.28 -15.88 -15.76
C GLY A 641 19.47 -16.15 -14.85
N THR A 642 20.67 -15.76 -15.29
CA THR A 642 21.88 -15.84 -14.44
C THR A 642 22.04 -14.56 -13.60
N ASP A 643 22.17 -14.71 -12.29
CA ASP A 643 22.48 -13.62 -11.35
C ASP A 643 23.84 -12.96 -11.71
N ASP A 644 23.92 -11.63 -11.77
CA ASP A 644 25.20 -10.94 -12.05
C ASP A 644 26.18 -11.09 -10.88
N ALA A 645 27.07 -12.08 -10.99
CA ALA A 645 28.07 -12.40 -9.98
C ALA A 645 29.01 -11.22 -9.62
N SER A 646 29.14 -10.21 -10.48
CA SER A 646 29.93 -9.00 -10.18
C SER A 646 29.29 -8.10 -9.12
N LYS A 647 27.98 -8.25 -8.88
CA LYS A 647 27.23 -7.52 -7.84
C LYS A 647 27.30 -8.19 -6.46
N VAL A 648 27.85 -9.40 -6.37
CA VAL A 648 27.79 -10.19 -5.13
C VAL A 648 28.98 -9.87 -4.21
N GLN A 649 28.71 -9.24 -3.06
CA GLN A 649 29.73 -8.97 -2.03
C GLN A 649 29.41 -9.70 -0.73
N VAL A 650 30.14 -10.79 -0.45
CA VAL A 650 30.06 -11.51 0.84
C VAL A 650 30.90 -10.79 1.90
N THR A 651 30.26 -10.29 2.94
CA THR A 651 30.92 -9.60 4.06
C THR A 651 30.86 -10.42 5.35
N LYS A 652 31.87 -10.24 6.21
CA LYS A 652 31.99 -10.87 7.53
C LYS A 652 31.90 -9.80 8.62
N PRO A 653 31.44 -10.15 9.84
CA PRO A 653 31.35 -9.19 10.94
C PRO A 653 32.73 -8.66 11.32
N MET A 654 32.83 -7.34 11.47
CA MET A 654 34.04 -6.64 11.92
C MET A 654 34.27 -6.80 13.43
N SER A 655 33.18 -6.79 14.21
CA SER A 655 33.19 -7.17 15.62
C SER A 655 31.86 -7.81 16.06
N HIS A 656 31.95 -8.58 17.14
CA HIS A 656 30.82 -9.12 17.91
C HIS A 656 31.02 -8.76 19.38
N GLU A 657 30.38 -7.68 19.81
CA GLU A 657 30.55 -7.14 21.16
C GLU A 657 29.18 -6.82 21.76
N ASP A 658 28.91 -7.35 22.95
CA ASP A 658 27.74 -7.03 23.78
C ASP A 658 26.35 -7.06 23.10
N GLY A 659 26.18 -7.93 22.10
CA GLY A 659 24.92 -8.08 21.34
C GLY A 659 24.88 -7.24 20.05
N VAL A 660 25.96 -6.58 19.69
CA VAL A 660 26.06 -5.79 18.45
C VAL A 660 26.93 -6.52 17.43
N ALA A 661 26.46 -6.61 16.19
CA ALA A 661 27.22 -7.13 15.04
C ALA A 661 27.35 -6.04 13.96
N ARG A 662 28.58 -5.75 13.52
CA ARG A 662 28.87 -4.63 12.61
C ARG A 662 29.51 -5.11 11.30
N TYR A 663 29.07 -4.53 10.18
CA TYR A 663 29.48 -4.88 8.82
C TYR A 663 29.71 -3.60 7.99
N THR A 664 30.53 -3.70 6.94
CA THR A 664 30.67 -2.64 5.92
C THR A 664 30.44 -3.26 4.55
N VAL A 665 29.54 -2.65 3.77
CA VAL A 665 29.18 -3.05 2.41
C VAL A 665 29.54 -1.92 1.45
N ASN A 666 30.15 -2.24 0.31
CA ASN A 666 30.44 -1.27 -0.74
C ASN A 666 29.39 -1.41 -1.85
N ALA A 667 28.67 -0.33 -2.16
CA ALA A 667 27.59 -0.33 -3.13
C ALA A 667 27.70 0.84 -4.11
N THR A 668 27.02 0.75 -5.25
CA THR A 668 26.85 1.86 -6.21
C THR A 668 25.52 2.59 -6.06
N THR A 669 24.54 1.90 -5.48
CA THR A 669 23.09 2.14 -5.58
C THR A 669 22.41 1.32 -4.48
N GLY A 670 21.13 1.62 -4.19
CA GLY A 670 20.29 0.74 -3.39
C GLY A 670 20.24 -0.69 -3.93
N GLY A 671 20.07 -1.67 -3.05
CA GLY A 671 20.13 -3.08 -3.39
C GLY A 671 19.61 -3.96 -2.27
N TYR A 672 19.89 -5.27 -2.33
CA TYR A 672 19.38 -6.24 -1.36
C TYR A 672 20.54 -6.95 -0.65
N ILE A 673 20.32 -7.31 0.63
CA ILE A 673 21.23 -8.17 1.39
C ILE A 673 20.56 -9.46 1.82
N ASP A 674 21.26 -10.58 1.68
CA ASP A 674 20.96 -11.83 2.39
C ASP A 674 21.73 -11.85 3.72
N VAL A 675 20.99 -11.89 4.83
CA VAL A 675 21.49 -11.91 6.20
C VAL A 675 21.47 -13.34 6.70
N THR A 676 22.65 -13.98 6.81
CA THR A 676 22.78 -15.33 7.36
C THR A 676 22.91 -15.26 8.88
N TYR A 677 22.08 -15.99 9.61
CA TYR A 677 21.99 -15.91 11.07
C TYR A 677 21.75 -17.28 11.74
N ARG A 678 21.73 -17.30 13.07
CA ARG A 678 21.22 -18.40 13.90
C ARG A 678 20.27 -17.85 14.96
N ASN A 679 19.19 -18.56 15.24
CA ASN A 679 18.29 -18.29 16.36
C ASN A 679 17.92 -19.63 17.03
N ASN A 680 18.59 -19.90 18.16
CA ASN A 680 18.38 -21.09 18.98
C ASN A 680 17.35 -20.85 20.12
N GLY A 681 16.50 -19.83 19.96
CA GLY A 681 15.40 -19.50 20.86
C GLY A 681 14.19 -20.42 20.70
N LYS A 682 13.07 -20.02 21.32
CA LYS A 682 11.76 -20.69 21.20
C LYS A 682 10.78 -19.97 20.27
N SER A 683 11.13 -18.76 19.84
CA SER A 683 10.28 -17.86 19.04
C SER A 683 11.15 -17.10 18.04
N ALA A 684 10.51 -16.47 17.06
CA ALA A 684 11.16 -15.44 16.27
C ALA A 684 11.64 -14.29 17.18
N VAL A 685 12.65 -13.54 16.73
CA VAL A 685 13.23 -12.41 17.47
C VAL A 685 13.33 -11.19 16.54
N LYS A 686 12.79 -10.05 16.97
CA LYS A 686 12.95 -8.76 16.29
C LYS A 686 14.34 -8.17 16.60
N VAL A 687 15.01 -7.61 15.59
CA VAL A 687 16.40 -7.12 15.63
C VAL A 687 16.49 -5.80 14.86
N SER A 688 16.88 -4.71 15.50
CA SER A 688 17.02 -3.41 14.84
C SER A 688 18.25 -3.41 13.92
N LEU A 689 18.06 -2.92 12.70
CA LEU A 689 19.08 -2.73 11.67
C LEU A 689 19.31 -1.23 11.47
N ILE A 690 20.53 -0.80 11.75
CA ILE A 690 21.03 0.57 11.58
C ILE A 690 21.87 0.62 10.31
N LEU A 691 21.57 1.58 9.43
CA LEU A 691 22.31 1.90 8.22
C LEU A 691 22.88 3.31 8.36
N ASN A 692 24.20 3.47 8.18
CA ASN A 692 24.88 4.77 8.14
C ASN A 692 24.52 5.70 9.32
N GLU A 693 24.41 5.12 10.51
CA GLU A 693 24.11 5.77 11.81
C GLU A 693 22.62 6.07 12.09
N SER A 694 21.73 5.95 11.09
CA SER A 694 20.26 5.96 11.27
C SER A 694 19.69 4.56 11.50
N VAL A 695 18.64 4.43 12.33
CA VAL A 695 17.82 3.20 12.36
C VAL A 695 17.05 3.12 11.05
N LEU A 696 17.23 2.04 10.29
CA LEU A 696 16.53 1.81 9.03
C LEU A 696 15.21 1.09 9.27
N THR A 697 15.27 -0.06 9.96
CA THR A 697 14.15 -0.99 10.10
C THR A 697 14.42 -2.03 11.20
N THR A 698 13.44 -2.86 11.52
CA THR A 698 13.53 -3.96 12.49
C THR A 698 13.20 -5.29 11.82
N ILE A 699 14.24 -6.07 11.54
CA ILE A 699 14.10 -7.37 10.87
C ILE A 699 13.63 -8.44 11.86
N GLN A 700 12.77 -9.35 11.42
CA GLN A 700 12.40 -10.52 12.20
C GLN A 700 13.30 -11.71 11.83
N LEU A 701 13.86 -12.39 12.86
CA LEU A 701 14.65 -13.60 12.73
C LEU A 701 13.87 -14.81 13.28
N PRO A 702 13.20 -15.61 12.43
CA PRO A 702 12.56 -16.88 12.81
C PRO A 702 13.49 -17.86 13.56
N ILE A 703 12.94 -18.92 14.16
CA ILE A 703 13.76 -19.97 14.80
C ILE A 703 14.49 -20.81 13.75
N THR A 704 15.76 -21.15 14.00
CA THR A 704 16.57 -22.00 13.12
C THR A 704 16.60 -23.47 13.58
N THR A 705 15.51 -23.94 14.20
CA THR A 705 15.43 -25.27 14.83
C THR A 705 15.62 -26.39 13.80
N GLY A 706 16.57 -27.28 14.06
CA GLY A 706 16.93 -28.38 13.14
C GLY A 706 17.83 -27.98 11.97
N GLN A 707 18.10 -26.68 11.79
CA GLN A 707 19.02 -26.16 10.78
C GLN A 707 20.31 -25.64 11.40
N SER A 708 21.39 -25.60 10.61
CA SER A 708 22.67 -25.04 11.07
C SER A 708 22.69 -23.51 11.03
N GLN A 709 21.87 -22.89 10.19
CA GLN A 709 21.74 -21.45 10.00
C GLN A 709 20.40 -21.16 9.30
N GLY A 710 19.90 -19.93 9.43
CA GLY A 710 18.83 -19.38 8.60
C GLY A 710 19.36 -18.25 7.71
N THR A 711 18.59 -17.93 6.67
CA THR A 711 18.75 -16.70 5.87
C THR A 711 17.43 -15.95 5.85
N VAL A 712 17.52 -14.62 5.89
CA VAL A 712 16.45 -13.67 5.53
C VAL A 712 17.01 -12.63 4.57
N THR A 713 16.17 -12.00 3.76
CA THR A 713 16.56 -10.97 2.78
C THR A 713 15.93 -9.63 3.16
N VAL A 714 16.65 -8.53 2.90
CA VAL A 714 16.24 -7.16 3.24
C VAL A 714 16.63 -6.23 2.09
N TYR A 715 15.79 -5.26 1.73
CA TYR A 715 16.20 -4.15 0.85
C TYR A 715 16.95 -3.08 1.64
N MET A 716 17.96 -2.48 1.02
CA MET A 716 18.87 -1.52 1.64
C MET A 716 19.02 -0.30 0.72
N PRO A 717 18.61 0.90 1.14
CA PRO A 717 18.84 2.15 0.42
C PRO A 717 20.30 2.61 0.60
N PHE A 718 21.23 1.84 0.03
CA PHE A 718 22.66 2.16 0.06
C PHE A 718 23.00 3.39 -0.79
N VAL A 719 23.83 4.27 -0.23
CA VAL A 719 24.47 5.37 -0.97
C VAL A 719 25.73 4.87 -1.69
N PRO A 720 26.26 5.59 -2.71
CA PRO A 720 27.51 5.21 -3.36
C PRO A 720 28.69 5.12 -2.39
N GLY A 721 29.47 4.04 -2.48
CA GLY A 721 30.65 3.80 -1.65
C GLY A 721 30.36 2.94 -0.40
N SER A 722 31.04 3.28 0.70
CA SER A 722 31.17 2.44 1.90
C SER A 722 30.04 2.68 2.91
N ASN A 723 29.09 1.77 2.97
CA ASN A 723 27.94 1.79 3.88
C ASN A 723 28.22 1.00 5.16
N LYS A 724 27.89 1.56 6.33
CA LYS A 724 28.00 0.90 7.64
C LYS A 724 26.67 0.26 8.02
N LEU A 725 26.68 -1.04 8.33
CA LEU A 725 25.50 -1.77 8.82
C LEU A 725 25.75 -2.24 10.26
N THR A 726 24.79 -2.01 11.15
CA THR A 726 24.84 -2.46 12.55
C THR A 726 23.56 -3.14 12.95
N PHE A 727 23.65 -4.38 13.44
CA PHE A 727 22.53 -5.16 13.96
C PHE A 727 22.57 -5.14 15.50
N VAL A 728 21.45 -4.79 16.14
CA VAL A 728 21.31 -4.75 17.60
C VAL A 728 20.47 -5.95 18.06
N LEU A 729 21.13 -6.94 18.65
CA LEU A 729 20.55 -8.24 19.02
C LEU A 729 20.15 -8.24 20.51
N PRO A 730 18.94 -8.70 20.87
CA PRO A 730 18.52 -8.72 22.27
C PRO A 730 19.13 -9.89 23.06
N GLY A 731 19.59 -9.60 24.28
CA GLY A 731 20.05 -10.57 25.26
C GLY A 731 21.54 -10.95 25.15
N LYS A 732 22.02 -11.79 26.08
CA LYS A 732 23.40 -12.31 26.11
C LYS A 732 23.40 -13.81 26.45
N GLY A 733 24.37 -14.55 25.91
CA GLY A 733 24.57 -16.00 26.17
C GLY A 733 24.16 -16.91 25.01
N GLY A 734 24.51 -18.20 25.10
CA GLY A 734 24.50 -19.17 23.97
C GLY A 734 23.14 -19.56 23.34
N ARG A 735 22.04 -18.88 23.69
CA ARG A 735 20.74 -18.97 23.01
C ARG A 735 20.31 -17.66 22.32
N ALA A 736 21.02 -16.56 22.55
CA ALA A 736 20.77 -15.30 21.85
C ALA A 736 20.97 -15.47 20.34
N PRO A 737 20.26 -14.71 19.50
CA PRO A 737 20.47 -14.76 18.05
C PRO A 737 21.85 -14.20 17.67
N SER A 738 22.38 -14.65 16.53
CA SER A 738 23.68 -14.19 16.01
C SER A 738 23.66 -14.06 14.49
N ILE A 739 24.06 -12.90 13.96
CA ILE A 739 24.30 -12.70 12.52
C ILE A 739 25.71 -13.19 12.18
N GLY A 740 25.86 -14.11 11.23
CA GLY A 740 27.16 -14.71 10.86
C GLY A 740 27.77 -14.19 9.54
N LYS A 741 26.94 -13.76 8.59
CA LYS A 741 27.36 -13.13 7.32
C LYS A 741 26.29 -12.15 6.84
N VAL A 742 26.71 -11.16 6.08
CA VAL A 742 25.84 -10.30 5.27
C VAL A 742 26.36 -10.32 3.84
N THR A 743 25.51 -10.66 2.88
CA THR A 743 25.88 -10.75 1.47
C THR A 743 25.05 -9.76 0.66
N LEU A 744 25.68 -8.76 0.05
CA LEU A 744 25.07 -8.00 -1.04
C LEU A 744 24.84 -8.97 -2.20
N ILE A 745 23.63 -9.01 -2.76
CA ILE A 745 23.23 -9.96 -3.80
C ILE A 745 22.86 -9.27 -5.11
N ALA A 746 23.02 -10.00 -6.22
CA ALA A 746 22.60 -9.56 -7.54
C ALA A 746 21.06 -9.57 -7.62
N ALA A 747 20.47 -8.39 -7.65
CA ALA A 747 19.04 -8.18 -7.45
C ALA A 747 18.59 -6.87 -8.14
N PRO A 748 17.27 -6.63 -8.28
CA PRO A 748 16.74 -5.39 -8.85
C PRO A 748 17.45 -4.15 -8.31
N GLN A 749 17.69 -3.18 -9.20
CA GLN A 749 18.34 -1.92 -8.88
C GLN A 749 17.34 -0.76 -9.08
N PRO A 750 17.36 0.27 -8.23
CA PRO A 750 16.43 1.39 -8.35
C PRO A 750 16.63 2.12 -9.69
N ALA A 751 15.51 2.52 -10.30
CA ALA A 751 15.47 3.28 -11.56
C ALA A 751 16.16 4.65 -11.44
N LEU A 752 16.19 5.19 -10.23
CA LEU A 752 16.69 6.52 -9.93
C LEU A 752 18.23 6.47 -9.81
N PRO A 753 18.95 7.41 -10.44
CA PRO A 753 20.39 7.54 -10.22
C PRO A 753 20.64 8.00 -8.78
N PRO A 754 21.75 7.59 -8.15
CA PRO A 754 22.14 8.15 -6.86
C PRO A 754 22.30 9.67 -6.97
N VAL A 755 21.70 10.41 -6.05
CA VAL A 755 22.01 11.84 -5.87
C VAL A 755 23.43 11.98 -5.32
N ILE A 756 24.17 12.96 -5.84
CA ILE A 756 25.54 13.31 -5.46
C ILE A 756 25.64 14.79 -5.08
N TYR A 757 24.78 15.63 -5.65
CA TYR A 757 24.58 17.01 -5.23
C TYR A 757 23.16 17.15 -4.68
N GLU A 758 23.01 17.05 -3.36
CA GLU A 758 21.74 17.25 -2.65
C GLU A 758 21.21 18.68 -2.84
N ALA A 759 19.90 18.86 -2.95
CA ALA A 759 19.28 20.16 -3.21
C ALA A 759 19.36 21.10 -2.00
N GLU A 760 19.15 20.58 -0.79
CA GLU A 760 19.15 21.27 0.49
C GLU A 760 20.57 21.63 1.00
N SER A 761 21.61 21.13 0.34
CA SER A 761 23.01 21.33 0.75
C SER A 761 23.31 22.80 1.09
N PRO A 762 23.94 23.10 2.24
CA PRO A 762 24.21 24.48 2.68
C PRO A 762 25.22 25.23 1.80
N THR A 763 25.79 24.59 0.77
CA THR A 763 26.58 25.26 -0.28
C THR A 763 25.72 25.85 -1.40
N ASN A 764 24.45 25.46 -1.52
CA ASN A 764 23.54 25.91 -2.57
C ASN A 764 22.93 27.28 -2.23
N ILE A 765 22.34 27.94 -3.23
CA ILE A 765 21.60 29.20 -3.03
C ILE A 765 20.13 28.93 -3.31
N ILE A 766 19.30 29.05 -2.28
CA ILE A 766 17.84 28.95 -2.36
C ILE A 766 17.26 30.37 -2.24
N GLN A 767 16.37 30.74 -3.16
CA GLN A 767 15.65 32.01 -3.17
C GLN A 767 14.16 31.73 -3.34
N ASP A 768 13.33 32.34 -2.49
CA ASP A 768 11.85 32.30 -2.57
C ASP A 768 11.26 30.89 -2.76
N ALA A 769 11.96 29.90 -2.19
CA ALA A 769 11.70 28.47 -2.12
C ALA A 769 12.24 27.95 -0.77
N SER A 770 11.98 26.70 -0.39
CA SER A 770 12.30 26.20 0.96
C SER A 770 12.77 24.75 0.97
N VAL A 771 13.73 24.44 1.85
CA VAL A 771 13.99 23.05 2.29
C VAL A 771 12.74 22.51 3.00
N GLN A 772 12.42 21.24 2.75
CA GLN A 772 11.28 20.51 3.31
C GLN A 772 11.69 19.07 3.60
N ALA A 773 11.10 18.44 4.61
CA ALA A 773 11.26 17.01 4.83
C ALA A 773 10.64 16.19 3.67
N CYS A 774 11.25 15.06 3.36
CA CYS A 774 10.80 14.11 2.36
C CYS A 774 11.32 12.71 2.69
N ASN A 775 10.46 11.83 3.23
CA ASN A 775 10.86 10.49 3.67
C ASN A 775 11.48 9.62 2.56
N ILE A 776 11.02 9.77 1.31
CA ILE A 776 11.51 9.01 0.15
C ILE A 776 12.79 9.57 -0.49
N CYS A 777 13.16 10.81 -0.20
CA CYS A 777 14.26 11.57 -0.82
C CYS A 777 15.64 11.20 -0.28
N SER A 778 16.71 11.57 -1.02
CA SER A 778 18.04 11.63 -0.43
C SER A 778 18.11 12.70 0.67
N GLY A 779 19.04 12.55 1.62
CA GLY A 779 19.06 13.33 2.88
C GLY A 779 17.83 13.19 3.81
N HIS A 780 16.73 12.58 3.35
CA HIS A 780 15.36 12.76 3.83
C HIS A 780 14.82 14.21 3.73
N GLU A 781 15.40 15.04 2.87
CA GLU A 781 14.99 16.42 2.62
C GLU A 781 14.84 16.69 1.11
N LYS A 782 14.25 17.82 0.74
CA LYS A 782 14.14 18.31 -0.64
C LYS A 782 14.00 19.82 -0.66
N VAL A 783 14.29 20.46 -1.78
CA VAL A 783 13.93 21.88 -1.97
C VAL A 783 12.65 21.98 -2.77
N GLY A 784 11.66 22.67 -2.22
CA GLY A 784 10.33 22.82 -2.80
C GLY A 784 9.74 24.22 -2.62
N ASN A 785 8.41 24.33 -2.75
CA ASN A 785 7.68 25.60 -2.74
C ASN A 785 8.11 26.59 -3.85
N PHE A 786 8.40 26.10 -5.05
CA PHE A 786 8.64 26.95 -6.23
C PHE A 786 7.32 27.53 -6.76
N VAL A 787 6.83 28.60 -6.13
CA VAL A 787 5.48 29.17 -6.34
C VAL A 787 5.47 30.57 -6.97
N ASN A 788 6.60 31.28 -6.98
CA ASN A 788 6.72 32.66 -7.48
C ASN A 788 7.66 32.74 -8.69
N SER A 789 7.60 33.82 -9.46
CA SER A 789 8.51 34.09 -10.60
C SER A 789 9.99 34.08 -10.21
N ASP A 790 10.29 34.47 -8.98
CA ASP A 790 11.65 34.65 -8.46
C ASP A 790 12.17 33.41 -7.71
N SER A 791 11.28 32.43 -7.44
CA SER A 791 11.61 31.16 -6.80
C SER A 791 12.69 30.41 -7.59
N SER A 792 13.80 30.09 -6.93
CA SER A 792 14.93 29.43 -7.58
C SER A 792 15.89 28.71 -6.63
N LEU A 793 16.56 27.68 -7.16
CA LEU A 793 17.57 26.87 -6.52
C LEU A 793 18.82 26.86 -7.41
N GLN A 794 19.97 27.21 -6.86
CA GLN A 794 21.26 27.11 -7.54
C GLN A 794 22.18 26.15 -6.82
N PHE A 795 22.48 25.03 -7.48
CA PHE A 795 23.55 24.12 -7.11
C PHE A 795 24.90 24.76 -7.41
N ASN A 796 25.85 24.61 -6.48
CA ASN A 796 27.20 25.16 -6.57
C ASN A 796 28.25 24.04 -6.43
N GLY A 797 29.44 24.24 -7.00
CA GLY A 797 30.55 23.30 -6.83
C GLY A 797 30.53 22.10 -7.76
N ILE A 798 29.74 22.13 -8.84
CA ILE A 798 29.62 21.01 -9.78
C ILE A 798 30.89 20.89 -10.61
N VAL A 799 31.51 19.72 -10.59
CA VAL A 799 32.78 19.44 -11.29
C VAL A 799 32.53 18.64 -12.56
N ALA A 800 33.18 19.02 -13.66
CA ALA A 800 33.23 18.25 -14.90
C ALA A 800 34.67 17.83 -15.23
N ALA A 801 34.84 16.64 -15.80
CA ALA A 801 36.14 16.10 -16.17
C ALA A 801 36.70 16.70 -17.49
N ALA A 802 35.82 17.18 -18.37
CA ALA A 802 36.14 17.83 -19.64
C ALA A 802 35.17 18.99 -19.90
N ASP A 803 35.52 19.90 -20.82
CA ASP A 803 34.57 20.86 -21.37
C ASP A 803 33.58 20.13 -22.29
N GLY A 804 32.27 20.37 -22.12
CA GLY A 804 31.27 19.81 -23.03
C GLY A 804 29.84 19.81 -22.50
N ASN A 805 28.92 19.25 -23.29
CA ASN A 805 27.54 19.04 -22.88
C ASN A 805 27.44 17.75 -22.07
N TYR A 806 26.85 17.80 -20.88
CA TYR A 806 26.61 16.65 -20.02
C TYR A 806 25.12 16.42 -19.85
N ALA A 807 24.67 15.16 -19.95
CA ALA A 807 23.38 14.77 -19.41
C ALA A 807 23.54 14.67 -17.89
N VAL A 808 22.92 15.62 -17.18
CA VAL A 808 22.85 15.65 -15.72
C VAL A 808 21.48 15.09 -15.32
N PRO A 809 21.42 13.99 -14.56
CA PRO A 809 20.15 13.52 -14.02
C PRO A 809 19.69 14.47 -12.92
N VAL A 810 18.48 15.01 -13.05
CA VAL A 810 17.80 15.76 -11.99
C VAL A 810 16.77 14.83 -11.38
N VAL A 811 16.87 14.55 -10.08
CA VAL A 811 15.89 13.78 -9.32
C VAL A 811 14.90 14.77 -8.70
N TYR A 812 13.61 14.47 -8.80
CA TYR A 812 12.54 15.42 -8.51
C TYR A 812 11.23 14.74 -8.12
N ILE A 813 10.34 15.50 -7.48
CA ILE A 813 8.92 15.18 -7.29
C ILE A 813 8.11 16.22 -8.06
N SER A 814 7.23 15.75 -8.95
CA SER A 814 6.27 16.57 -9.66
C SER A 814 4.93 15.85 -9.58
N ALA A 815 3.97 16.42 -8.89
CA ALA A 815 2.68 15.79 -8.64
C ALA A 815 1.53 16.79 -8.84
N ASP A 816 0.29 16.28 -8.88
CA ASP A 816 -0.90 17.13 -8.94
C ASP A 816 -2.16 16.38 -8.48
N ASP A 817 -3.02 17.06 -7.73
CA ASP A 817 -4.18 16.44 -7.07
C ASP A 817 -5.31 16.24 -8.08
N GLY A 818 -5.33 15.04 -8.69
CA GLY A 818 -6.17 14.71 -9.84
C GLY A 818 -5.39 14.17 -11.05
N GLY A 819 -4.04 14.21 -11.00
CA GLY A 819 -3.18 13.42 -11.88
C GLY A 819 -2.22 14.22 -12.75
N GLY A 820 -0.94 14.16 -12.38
CA GLY A 820 0.17 14.02 -13.33
C GLY A 820 0.45 15.18 -14.30
N GLN A 821 0.04 16.42 -13.98
CA GLN A 821 0.38 17.56 -14.82
C GLN A 821 1.89 17.82 -14.84
N PRO A 822 2.52 17.99 -16.01
CA PRO A 822 3.95 18.31 -16.10
C PRO A 822 4.21 19.73 -15.59
N ARG A 823 5.27 19.88 -14.80
CA ARG A 823 5.70 21.17 -14.23
C ARG A 823 6.96 21.64 -14.95
N ALA A 824 7.21 22.96 -14.98
CA ALA A 824 8.25 23.52 -15.84
C ALA A 824 9.17 24.50 -15.10
N MET A 825 10.49 24.33 -15.30
CA MET A 825 11.50 25.27 -14.82
C MET A 825 12.43 25.70 -15.95
N ASN A 826 13.00 26.89 -15.80
CA ASN A 826 14.15 27.34 -16.57
C ASN A 826 15.43 26.81 -15.88
N VAL A 827 16.31 26.16 -16.63
CA VAL A 827 17.62 25.70 -16.13
C VAL A 827 18.72 26.47 -16.86
N SER A 828 19.53 27.22 -16.13
CA SER A 828 20.72 27.91 -16.64
C SER A 828 21.99 27.42 -15.97
N VAL A 829 23.12 27.53 -16.67
CA VAL A 829 24.41 27.03 -16.18
C VAL A 829 25.46 28.12 -16.31
N ASN A 830 26.24 28.34 -15.24
CA ASN A 830 27.28 29.38 -15.15
C ASN A 830 26.77 30.80 -15.55
N ASN A 831 25.52 31.13 -15.19
CA ASN A 831 24.79 32.34 -15.60
C ASN A 831 24.60 32.52 -17.13
N GLY A 832 24.69 31.44 -17.90
CA GLY A 832 24.34 31.41 -19.33
C GLY A 832 22.82 31.51 -19.59
N PRO A 833 22.40 31.49 -20.86
CA PRO A 833 20.98 31.50 -21.21
C PRO A 833 20.27 30.25 -20.66
N PRO A 834 19.03 30.38 -20.12
CA PRO A 834 18.27 29.24 -19.64
C PRO A 834 17.70 28.39 -20.79
N ILE A 835 17.55 27.09 -20.53
CA ILE A 835 16.70 26.18 -21.31
C ILE A 835 15.44 25.85 -20.50
N ALA A 836 14.31 25.71 -21.18
CA ALA A 836 13.07 25.25 -20.55
C ALA A 836 13.10 23.72 -20.39
N VAL A 837 12.87 23.24 -19.17
CA VAL A 837 12.82 21.81 -18.83
C VAL A 837 11.42 21.47 -18.30
N GLN A 838 10.86 20.38 -18.83
CA GLN A 838 9.62 19.79 -18.33
C GLN A 838 9.94 18.69 -17.33
N PHE A 839 9.18 18.65 -16.26
CA PHE A 839 9.24 17.69 -15.16
C PHE A 839 7.89 16.97 -15.11
N PRO A 840 7.75 15.87 -15.86
CA PRO A 840 6.48 15.16 -15.98
C PRO A 840 5.90 14.76 -14.61
N GLY A 841 4.58 14.90 -14.47
CA GLY A 841 3.92 14.66 -13.20
C GLY A 841 3.55 13.19 -12.99
N GLU A 842 3.86 12.64 -11.81
CA GLU A 842 3.45 11.30 -11.36
C GLU A 842 3.08 11.32 -9.86
N GLY A 843 2.01 10.63 -9.47
CA GLY A 843 1.49 10.63 -8.10
C GLY A 843 0.69 11.90 -7.73
N THR A 844 0.46 12.09 -6.43
CA THR A 844 -0.17 13.29 -5.82
C THR A 844 0.79 13.93 -4.81
N TRP A 845 0.49 15.11 -4.27
CA TRP A 845 1.38 15.73 -3.27
C TRP A 845 1.39 14.98 -1.93
N ASP A 846 0.27 14.35 -1.61
CA ASP A 846 0.09 13.39 -0.51
C ASP A 846 0.86 12.07 -0.75
N PHE A 847 0.86 11.60 -2.00
CA PHE A 847 1.50 10.36 -2.42
C PHE A 847 2.56 10.62 -3.50
N PRO A 848 3.68 11.30 -3.13
CA PRO A 848 4.68 11.72 -4.08
C PRO A 848 5.50 10.55 -4.60
N ILE A 849 5.98 10.71 -5.83
CA ILE A 849 6.82 9.74 -6.54
C ILE A 849 8.09 10.45 -6.99
N LEU A 850 9.23 9.95 -6.56
CA LEU A 850 10.51 10.37 -7.11
C LEU A 850 10.65 9.88 -8.55
N SER A 851 10.98 10.82 -9.41
CA SER A 851 11.27 10.62 -10.83
C SER A 851 12.61 11.28 -11.16
N SER A 852 13.19 10.92 -12.31
CA SER A 852 14.43 11.54 -12.79
C SER A 852 14.30 11.99 -14.24
N VAL A 853 14.72 13.22 -14.55
CA VAL A 853 14.80 13.77 -15.91
C VAL A 853 16.24 14.08 -16.27
N GLN A 854 16.65 13.73 -17.49
CA GLN A 854 18.00 14.02 -18.00
C GLN A 854 18.02 15.42 -18.60
N VAL A 855 18.77 16.34 -17.98
CA VAL A 855 18.91 17.72 -18.47
C VAL A 855 20.30 17.88 -19.09
N VAL A 856 20.35 18.17 -20.39
CA VAL A 856 21.61 18.32 -21.14
C VAL A 856 22.12 19.76 -21.00
N VAL A 857 23.28 19.93 -20.34
CA VAL A 857 23.84 21.25 -20.01
C VAL A 857 25.34 21.38 -20.33
N PRO A 858 25.83 22.58 -20.71
CA PRO A 858 27.25 22.81 -20.99
C PRO A 858 28.06 23.06 -19.69
N LEU A 859 28.87 22.09 -19.28
CA LEU A 859 29.80 22.21 -18.16
C LEU A 859 31.23 22.49 -18.65
N LYS A 860 32.05 23.06 -17.77
CA LYS A 860 33.48 23.32 -17.99
C LYS A 860 34.36 22.57 -16.99
N ALA A 861 35.51 22.09 -17.46
CA ALA A 861 36.52 21.48 -16.62
C ALA A 861 37.33 22.51 -15.83
N GLY A 862 37.92 22.06 -14.71
CA GLY A 862 38.82 22.88 -13.90
C GLY A 862 38.18 24.06 -13.16
N VAL A 863 36.86 24.20 -13.22
CA VAL A 863 36.08 25.23 -12.52
C VAL A 863 34.93 24.62 -11.72
N ALA A 864 34.51 25.30 -10.65
CA ALA A 864 33.27 25.01 -9.97
C ALA A 864 32.11 25.56 -10.81
N ASN A 865 31.36 24.67 -11.47
CA ASN A 865 30.18 25.05 -12.23
C ASN A 865 28.99 25.33 -11.29
N THR A 866 28.04 26.14 -11.77
CA THR A 866 26.74 26.33 -11.12
C THR A 866 25.62 25.94 -12.07
N ILE A 867 24.58 25.27 -11.55
CA ILE A 867 23.33 24.98 -12.27
C ILE A 867 22.20 25.63 -11.47
N LYS A 868 21.48 26.58 -12.09
CA LYS A 868 20.36 27.28 -11.49
C LYS A 868 19.04 26.87 -12.13
N PHE A 869 18.15 26.33 -11.31
CA PHE A 869 16.74 26.09 -11.59
C PHE A 869 15.98 27.34 -11.14
N SER A 870 15.23 27.98 -12.03
CA SER A 870 14.37 29.12 -11.71
C SER A 870 13.01 28.99 -12.37
N MET A 871 11.99 29.61 -11.79
CA MET A 871 10.63 29.40 -12.24
C MET A 871 10.33 29.85 -13.68
N VAL A 872 9.33 29.19 -14.27
CA VAL A 872 8.60 29.69 -15.44
C VAL A 872 7.43 30.53 -14.93
N SER A 873 7.36 31.80 -15.32
CA SER A 873 6.37 32.74 -14.80
C SER A 873 4.93 32.26 -15.02
N GLY A 874 4.11 32.31 -13.96
CA GLY A 874 2.70 31.92 -13.98
C GLY A 874 2.40 30.43 -13.72
N ASN A 875 3.43 29.58 -13.55
CA ASN A 875 3.29 28.17 -13.25
C ASN A 875 3.68 27.84 -11.79
N TYR A 876 3.55 26.57 -11.40
CA TYR A 876 4.20 25.98 -10.22
C TYR A 876 5.35 25.06 -10.64
N GLY A 877 6.43 25.02 -9.86
CA GLY A 877 7.56 24.13 -10.09
C GLY A 877 7.35 22.72 -9.52
N PRO A 878 8.17 21.74 -9.95
CA PRO A 878 8.42 20.52 -9.19
C PRO A 878 9.21 20.85 -7.92
N ASP A 879 9.25 19.93 -6.97
CA ASP A 879 10.26 19.95 -5.91
C ASP A 879 11.50 19.16 -6.38
N ILE A 880 12.69 19.59 -6.01
CA ILE A 880 13.97 19.00 -6.43
C ILE A 880 14.61 18.28 -5.23
N ASP A 881 14.94 17.01 -5.44
CA ASP A 881 15.65 16.10 -4.54
C ASP A 881 17.17 16.34 -4.67
N GLY A 882 17.69 16.23 -5.90
CA GLY A 882 19.06 16.66 -6.20
C GLY A 882 19.52 16.35 -7.61
N LEU A 883 20.84 16.37 -7.80
CA LEU A 883 21.50 15.99 -9.06
C LEU A 883 22.32 14.71 -8.88
N GLY A 884 22.14 13.76 -9.80
CA GLY A 884 22.97 12.56 -9.87
C GLY A 884 24.29 12.77 -10.62
N GLU A 885 25.07 11.70 -10.77
CA GLU A 885 26.33 11.76 -11.52
C GLU A 885 26.08 12.14 -12.99
N ALA A 886 26.79 13.17 -13.46
CA ALA A 886 26.82 13.53 -14.86
C ALA A 886 27.53 12.43 -15.66
N VAL A 887 26.95 12.01 -16.80
CA VAL A 887 27.52 10.91 -17.61
C VAL A 887 29.00 11.17 -17.93
N SER A 888 29.87 10.20 -17.69
CA SER A 888 31.34 10.36 -17.63
C SER A 888 32.06 10.70 -18.95
N GLN A 889 31.30 11.00 -20.01
CA GLN A 889 31.75 11.53 -21.29
C GLN A 889 30.74 12.60 -21.77
N PRO A 890 31.18 13.72 -22.38
CA PRO A 890 30.28 14.68 -22.98
C PRO A 890 29.39 14.05 -24.07
N VAL A 891 28.09 14.39 -24.06
CA VAL A 891 27.09 13.88 -25.01
C VAL A 891 27.20 14.61 -26.35
N SER A 892 27.16 13.86 -27.45
CA SER A 892 27.43 14.34 -28.80
C SER A 892 26.28 15.13 -29.44
N GLN A 893 25.99 16.32 -28.90
CA GLN A 893 24.89 17.24 -29.31
C GLN A 893 23.48 16.68 -29.05
N PRO A 894 22.45 17.54 -28.87
CA PRO A 894 21.12 17.08 -28.52
C PRO A 894 20.37 16.47 -29.72
N VAL A 895 19.68 15.36 -29.47
CA VAL A 895 18.49 14.99 -30.25
C VAL A 895 17.48 16.14 -30.08
N LYS A 896 16.81 16.55 -31.16
CA LYS A 896 15.79 17.60 -31.09
C LYS A 896 14.67 17.18 -30.13
N GLN A 897 14.32 18.09 -29.21
CA GLN A 897 13.07 18.06 -28.45
C GLN A 897 11.86 18.13 -29.39
#